data_AF-A0A3D0XYL5-F1
#
_entry.id   AF-A0A3D0XYL5-F1
#
_cell.length_a   1.000
_cell.length_b   1.000
_cell.length_c   1.000
_cell.angle_alpha   90.00
_cell.angle_beta   90.00
_cell.angle_gamma   90.00
#
_symmetry.space_group_name_H-M   'P 1'
#
loop_
_entity.id
_entity.type
_entity.pdbx_description
1 polymer ?
#
loop_
_entity_poly.entity_id
_entity_poly.type
_entity_poly.pdbx_seq_one_letter_code
_entity_poly.pdbx_strand_id
1 'polypeptide(L)'
;MATTPKGIYYPNNYNEIADIPEDMKKMAESIEEVFEDTDSDLSDIKEEQTTQNNRLNSLEVDNTTNKSDILTNKQEINNIKTEQTEQNTNISTNATNIESLQEENENLKKIVSQLPQVTGQGTSITLENTIEAQFTKFDEEGNSTQETTEGKNKFHIASVTPVDGNTIYNKITNNEIEVSTKNPAGYRYVSIPVEVEANTTYYFKANIKNSNSSVSNSWLGVLNSDNTNTLYNNSYSDGAIKSFNTGDNTIVNINLYATSNVAAINTTTWSKIQLTTNNNDSFEPYTGGIASPNPNYEQPIESAGDNENLFDIGTSIDDYDVSGSILAQGGTFNVTNNKVEMTIIGGGMSYAIRKQKLAPNETYSISGKASMVYSRIGVKLRSKDDTRWLDNNDTSIEGFTYNSIYKCWFKENNLTNFELNVTIPDCLYWNLFIGFNSLQSQLGIVHSISDIKIEKGNKATPYSPYGMGSINEKISNKNVWNIDKFKNLYGTNTYETYNNVECLKLAGSRQVYDFKGEENTQYTFQFKLIGSTLNDEIGAFSLVYSDGTSDYKGGILTPKTYIFTSKANKTLVRIIWSGWSAGHFIYIDKNSMQLEPGSTASPYVEHKEQDYSIFVQQPFRSIGDVRDCFVKKSDGWYERHWIKEFIVSQNTGINLQSINDYGIANFYMVFQNNYYDLTSKDNQLCNLFSKQTSSIATTETEGFLPTMNLAAGLIGVYIRILSSRAKTVEEFKQWANTNNLKNYYILAEPLDLPCTETQTQQLENLPSTYKDFTIINSEDETEAYLEVSGIYDLNKLITRTEVLESEV
;
A
#
# COMPACT_ATOMS: atom_id res chain seq x y z
N MET A 1 -16.73 49.94 -137.27
CA MET A 1 -16.40 48.71 -136.53
C MET A 1 -17.51 48.43 -135.53
N ALA A 2 -17.97 47.19 -135.41
CA ALA A 2 -18.97 46.75 -134.43
C ALA A 2 -18.37 45.68 -133.49
N THR A 3 -18.91 45.55 -132.26
CA THR A 3 -18.32 44.79 -131.14
C THR A 3 -19.37 43.96 -130.39
N THR A 4 -19.03 42.76 -129.89
CA THR A 4 -19.91 41.91 -129.05
C THR A 4 -19.98 42.39 -127.57
N PRO A 5 -20.95 41.92 -126.74
CA PRO A 5 -21.11 42.36 -125.34
C PRO A 5 -19.90 42.14 -124.42
N LYS A 6 -19.07 41.12 -124.68
CA LYS A 6 -17.79 40.86 -123.98
C LYS A 6 -16.57 41.41 -124.75
N GLY A 7 -16.78 42.19 -125.82
CA GLY A 7 -15.72 43.05 -126.39
C GLY A 7 -14.97 42.55 -127.63
N ILE A 8 -15.50 41.62 -128.43
CA ILE A 8 -14.81 41.13 -129.65
C ILE A 8 -15.14 42.03 -130.87
N TYR A 9 -14.12 42.56 -131.56
CA TYR A 9 -14.24 43.59 -132.62
C TYR A 9 -14.16 43.06 -134.07
N TYR A 10 -14.94 43.67 -134.98
CA TYR A 10 -14.87 43.41 -136.43
C TYR A 10 -14.66 44.69 -137.30
N PRO A 11 -13.99 44.59 -138.48
CA PRO A 11 -13.62 45.75 -139.30
C PRO A 11 -14.78 46.52 -139.94
N ASN A 12 -15.89 45.86 -140.32
CA ASN A 12 -17.03 46.49 -141.01
C ASN A 12 -18.39 46.15 -140.36
N ASN A 13 -19.44 46.93 -140.68
CA ASN A 13 -20.76 46.92 -140.03
C ASN A 13 -21.46 45.54 -140.13
N TYR A 14 -21.89 45.01 -138.97
CA TYR A 14 -22.34 43.64 -138.70
C TYR A 14 -23.57 43.17 -139.52
N ASN A 15 -24.31 44.10 -140.15
CA ASN A 15 -25.62 43.80 -140.74
C ASN A 15 -25.72 43.89 -142.28
N GLU A 16 -24.65 44.22 -143.04
CA GLU A 16 -24.83 44.49 -144.48
C GLU A 16 -23.88 43.84 -145.50
N ILE A 17 -22.94 42.95 -145.16
CA ILE A 17 -22.24 42.16 -146.21
C ILE A 17 -22.07 40.70 -145.79
N ALA A 18 -22.50 39.81 -146.69
CA ALA A 18 -22.88 38.41 -146.50
C ALA A 18 -21.74 37.37 -146.36
N ASP A 19 -20.52 37.77 -145.99
CA ASP A 19 -19.37 36.86 -145.98
C ASP A 19 -18.58 36.86 -144.65
N ILE A 20 -19.23 36.58 -143.51
CA ILE A 20 -18.54 36.12 -142.29
C ILE A 20 -18.97 34.66 -142.00
N PRO A 21 -18.06 33.67 -141.92
CA PRO A 21 -18.41 32.24 -141.75
C PRO A 21 -19.06 31.88 -140.39
N GLU A 22 -20.11 31.04 -140.40
CA GLU A 22 -20.89 30.53 -139.25
C GLU A 22 -20.03 29.91 -138.12
N ASP A 23 -18.86 29.37 -138.46
CA ASP A 23 -17.91 28.78 -137.50
C ASP A 23 -17.39 29.82 -136.49
N MET A 24 -17.33 31.10 -136.87
CA MET A 24 -16.95 32.18 -135.95
C MET A 24 -18.00 32.45 -134.87
N LYS A 25 -19.27 32.13 -135.12
CA LYS A 25 -20.37 32.33 -134.17
C LYS A 25 -20.39 31.25 -133.08
N LYS A 26 -20.26 29.97 -133.45
CA LYS A 26 -20.14 28.87 -132.49
C LYS A 26 -18.89 28.97 -131.62
N MET A 27 -17.80 29.47 -132.22
CA MET A 27 -16.60 29.80 -131.47
C MET A 27 -16.88 30.87 -130.40
N ALA A 28 -17.65 31.91 -130.73
CA ALA A 28 -18.01 32.94 -129.75
C ALA A 28 -18.88 32.40 -128.60
N GLU A 29 -19.88 31.56 -128.88
CA GLU A 29 -20.75 30.96 -127.85
C GLU A 29 -19.99 29.98 -126.93
N SER A 30 -19.11 29.15 -127.48
CA SER A 30 -18.24 28.26 -126.68
C SER A 30 -17.23 29.05 -125.83
N ILE A 31 -16.74 30.19 -126.32
CA ILE A 31 -15.90 31.10 -125.55
C ILE A 31 -16.69 31.72 -124.38
N GLU A 32 -17.97 32.02 -124.57
CA GLU A 32 -18.86 32.56 -123.53
C GLU A 32 -19.12 31.54 -122.41
N GLU A 33 -19.39 30.27 -122.74
CA GLU A 33 -19.57 29.17 -121.77
C GLU A 33 -18.29 28.93 -120.95
N VAL A 34 -17.12 28.96 -121.61
CA VAL A 34 -15.82 28.91 -120.92
C VAL A 34 -15.64 30.10 -119.98
N PHE A 35 -16.10 31.30 -120.35
CA PHE A 35 -16.05 32.47 -119.46
C PHE A 35 -16.98 32.30 -118.25
N GLU A 36 -18.16 31.72 -118.39
CA GLU A 36 -19.09 31.47 -117.27
C GLU A 36 -18.55 30.43 -116.28
N ASP A 37 -18.02 29.31 -116.76
CA ASP A 37 -17.38 28.29 -115.90
C ASP A 37 -16.15 28.87 -115.19
N THR A 38 -15.35 29.68 -115.90
CA THR A 38 -14.17 30.34 -115.31
C THR A 38 -14.58 31.35 -114.23
N ASP A 39 -15.67 32.09 -114.42
CA ASP A 39 -16.19 33.04 -113.41
C ASP A 39 -16.72 32.30 -112.17
N SER A 40 -17.35 31.13 -112.35
CA SER A 40 -17.80 30.25 -111.25
C SER A 40 -16.64 29.70 -110.43
N ASP A 41 -15.64 29.08 -111.08
CA ASP A 41 -14.43 28.58 -110.42
C ASP A 41 -13.69 29.71 -109.68
N LEU A 42 -13.65 30.91 -110.26
CA LEU A 42 -13.05 32.08 -109.64
C LEU A 42 -13.81 32.53 -108.39
N SER A 43 -15.14 32.35 -108.36
CA SER A 43 -15.97 32.64 -107.19
C SER A 43 -15.68 31.66 -106.05
N ASP A 44 -15.67 30.36 -106.34
CA ASP A 44 -15.39 29.31 -105.34
C ASP A 44 -13.98 29.45 -104.76
N ILE A 45 -12.98 29.75 -105.60
CA ILE A 45 -11.61 30.01 -105.16
C ILE A 45 -11.55 31.22 -104.21
N LYS A 46 -12.29 32.29 -104.47
CA LYS A 46 -12.35 33.47 -103.58
C LYS A 46 -13.00 33.14 -102.24
N GLU A 47 -14.04 32.32 -102.25
CA GLU A 47 -14.74 31.90 -101.03
C GLU A 47 -13.85 31.01 -100.16
N GLU A 48 -13.13 30.06 -100.78
CA GLU A 48 -12.15 29.23 -100.08
C GLU A 48 -10.95 30.05 -99.58
N GLN A 49 -10.44 31.00 -100.38
CA GLN A 49 -9.38 31.90 -99.98
C GLN A 49 -9.80 32.76 -98.77
N THR A 50 -11.05 33.22 -98.74
CA THR A 50 -11.61 33.96 -97.60
C THR A 50 -11.65 33.08 -96.34
N THR A 51 -12.08 31.82 -96.49
CA THR A 51 -12.12 30.84 -95.38
C THR A 51 -10.71 30.52 -94.85
N GLN A 52 -9.73 30.33 -95.73
CA GLN A 52 -8.33 30.10 -95.36
C GLN A 52 -7.73 31.31 -94.64
N ASN A 53 -7.98 32.53 -95.13
CA ASN A 53 -7.53 33.75 -94.47
C ASN A 53 -8.11 33.90 -93.05
N ASN A 54 -9.39 33.59 -92.86
CA ASN A 54 -10.02 33.60 -91.54
C ASN A 54 -9.37 32.59 -90.57
N ARG A 55 -9.06 31.37 -91.05
CA ARG A 55 -8.34 30.36 -90.25
C ARG A 55 -6.91 30.82 -89.92
N LEU A 56 -6.23 31.46 -90.86
CA LEU A 56 -4.87 31.95 -90.68
C LEU A 56 -4.81 33.08 -89.64
N ASN A 57 -5.78 34.02 -89.69
CA ASN A 57 -5.94 35.06 -88.67
C ASN A 57 -6.21 34.45 -87.28
N SER A 58 -7.07 33.43 -87.18
CA SER A 58 -7.33 32.73 -85.91
C SER A 58 -6.05 32.09 -85.35
N LEU A 59 -5.28 31.41 -86.21
CA LEU A 59 -4.01 30.79 -85.81
C LEU A 59 -2.98 31.83 -85.34
N GLU A 60 -2.95 33.02 -85.96
CA GLU A 60 -2.05 34.09 -85.56
C GLU A 60 -2.40 34.66 -84.18
N VAL A 61 -3.70 34.78 -83.88
CA VAL A 61 -4.20 35.14 -82.54
C VAL A 61 -3.82 34.07 -81.51
N ASP A 62 -4.08 32.79 -81.79
CA ASP A 62 -3.73 31.68 -80.88
C ASP A 62 -2.22 31.62 -80.61
N ASN A 63 -1.40 31.81 -81.65
CA ASN A 63 0.05 31.79 -81.52
C ASN A 63 0.58 32.97 -80.70
N THR A 64 -0.07 34.13 -80.80
CA THR A 64 0.23 35.31 -79.96
C THR A 64 -0.12 35.05 -78.50
N THR A 65 -1.28 34.45 -78.22
CA THR A 65 -1.71 34.05 -76.88
C THR A 65 -0.77 33.03 -76.26
N ASN A 66 -0.46 31.94 -76.99
CA ASN A 66 0.48 30.91 -76.53
C ASN A 66 1.87 31.48 -76.19
N LYS A 67 2.35 32.44 -76.99
CA LYS A 67 3.63 33.12 -76.72
C LYS A 67 3.58 33.92 -75.42
N SER A 68 2.45 34.59 -75.14
CA SER A 68 2.22 35.30 -73.88
C SER A 68 2.20 34.34 -72.69
N ASP A 69 1.47 33.22 -72.79
CA ASP A 69 1.37 32.22 -71.72
C ASP A 69 2.73 31.56 -71.42
N ILE A 70 3.52 31.27 -72.46
CA ILE A 70 4.89 30.75 -72.30
C ILE A 70 5.77 31.75 -71.54
N LEU A 71 5.64 33.05 -71.82
CA LEU A 71 6.39 34.09 -71.09
C LEU A 71 5.98 34.14 -69.62
N THR A 72 4.68 34.08 -69.32
CA THR A 72 4.16 34.04 -67.94
C THR A 72 4.63 32.79 -67.20
N ASN A 73 4.46 31.60 -67.80
CA ASN A 73 4.91 30.34 -67.20
C ASN A 73 6.42 30.34 -66.93
N LYS A 74 7.21 30.93 -67.83
CA LYS A 74 8.66 31.08 -67.62
C LYS A 74 8.97 31.95 -66.40
N GLN A 75 8.18 33.01 -66.16
CA GLN A 75 8.34 33.87 -64.99
C GLN A 75 7.94 33.14 -63.70
N GLU A 76 6.81 32.43 -63.68
CA GLU A 76 6.36 31.63 -62.53
C GLU A 76 7.38 30.54 -62.16
N ILE A 77 7.92 29.82 -63.15
CA ILE A 77 8.97 28.81 -62.93
C ILE A 77 10.21 29.43 -62.27
N ASN A 78 10.59 30.65 -62.65
CA ASN A 78 11.72 31.33 -62.03
C ASN A 78 11.44 31.74 -60.58
N ASN A 79 10.21 32.17 -60.28
CA ASN A 79 9.79 32.46 -58.91
C ASN A 79 9.83 31.20 -58.04
N ILE A 80 9.24 30.08 -58.51
CA ILE A 80 9.25 28.79 -57.81
C ILE A 80 10.69 28.32 -57.54
N LYS A 81 11.61 28.47 -58.49
CA LYS A 81 13.03 28.12 -58.28
C LYS A 81 13.68 28.96 -57.19
N THR A 82 13.32 30.23 -57.10
CA THR A 82 13.84 31.14 -56.09
C THR A 82 13.32 30.74 -54.71
N GLU A 83 12.01 30.51 -54.57
CA GLU A 83 11.38 30.01 -53.34
C GLU A 83 11.96 28.65 -52.91
N GLN A 84 12.18 27.72 -53.85
CA GLN A 84 12.75 26.42 -53.56
C GLN A 84 14.20 26.53 -53.05
N THR A 85 14.97 27.49 -53.56
CA THR A 85 16.33 27.77 -53.09
C THR A 85 16.31 28.32 -51.66
N GLU A 86 15.37 29.20 -51.34
CA GLU A 86 15.17 29.73 -50.00
C GLU A 86 14.71 28.66 -49.01
N GLN A 87 13.73 27.82 -49.39
CA GLN A 87 13.28 26.69 -48.59
C GLN A 87 14.40 25.69 -48.30
N ASN A 88 15.22 25.34 -49.28
CA ASN A 88 16.37 24.46 -49.09
C ASN A 88 17.40 25.05 -48.12
N THR A 89 17.64 26.36 -48.19
CA THR A 89 18.52 27.08 -47.27
C THR A 89 17.97 27.07 -45.84
N ASN A 90 16.66 27.27 -45.68
CA ASN A 90 15.98 27.21 -44.38
C ASN A 90 16.00 25.80 -43.79
N ILE A 91 15.80 24.76 -44.60
CA ILE A 91 15.90 23.36 -44.16
C ILE A 91 17.31 23.05 -43.64
N SER A 92 18.35 23.48 -44.37
CA SER A 92 19.74 23.27 -43.95
C SER A 92 20.06 24.01 -42.63
N THR A 93 19.55 25.23 -42.47
CA THR A 93 19.69 26.00 -41.23
C THR A 93 18.98 25.31 -40.06
N ASN A 94 17.74 24.86 -40.27
CA ASN A 94 16.96 24.17 -39.23
C ASN A 94 17.60 22.84 -38.81
N ALA A 95 18.17 22.08 -39.76
CA ALA A 95 18.90 20.86 -39.45
C ALA A 95 20.10 21.14 -38.53
N THR A 96 20.87 22.19 -38.83
CA THR A 96 22.00 22.63 -37.99
C THR A 96 21.55 23.04 -36.59
N ASN A 97 20.44 23.77 -36.48
CA ASN A 97 19.88 24.17 -35.19
C ASN A 97 19.40 22.97 -34.36
N ILE A 98 18.79 21.96 -34.99
CA ILE A 98 18.36 20.72 -34.32
C ILE A 98 19.56 19.95 -33.79
N GLU A 99 20.64 19.82 -34.57
CA GLU A 99 21.89 19.18 -34.13
C GLU A 99 22.48 19.89 -32.90
N SER A 100 22.54 21.23 -32.93
CA SER A 100 23.02 22.03 -31.79
C SER A 100 22.16 21.85 -30.53
N LEU A 101 20.83 21.80 -30.67
CA LEU A 101 19.92 21.58 -29.54
C LEU A 101 20.02 20.16 -28.98
N GLN A 102 20.29 19.17 -29.83
CA GLN A 102 20.54 17.79 -29.39
C GLN A 102 21.83 17.70 -28.59
N GLU A 103 22.90 18.36 -29.05
CA GLU A 103 24.17 18.43 -28.32
C GLU A 103 24.02 19.15 -26.98
N GLU A 104 23.31 20.28 -26.94
CA GLU A 104 23.01 21.00 -25.70
C GLU A 104 22.21 20.14 -24.72
N ASN A 105 21.19 19.42 -25.19
CA ASN A 105 20.41 18.49 -24.36
C ASN A 105 21.26 17.35 -23.78
N GLU A 106 22.16 16.75 -24.56
CA GLU A 106 23.08 15.71 -24.06
C GLU A 106 24.06 16.28 -23.02
N ASN A 107 24.56 17.50 -23.23
CA ASN A 107 25.40 18.19 -22.25
C ASN A 107 24.63 18.50 -20.96
N LEU A 108 23.38 18.96 -21.04
CA LEU A 108 22.53 19.21 -19.88
C LEU A 108 22.26 17.92 -19.10
N LYS A 109 21.94 16.81 -19.78
CA LYS A 109 21.79 15.49 -19.13
C LYS A 109 23.05 15.08 -18.38
N LYS A 110 24.22 15.29 -18.98
CA LYS A 110 25.51 15.00 -18.36
C LYS A 110 25.75 15.87 -17.12
N ILE A 111 25.46 17.17 -17.17
CA ILE A 111 25.55 18.08 -16.01
C ILE A 111 24.62 17.61 -14.89
N VAL A 112 23.35 17.31 -15.21
CA VAL A 112 22.36 16.83 -14.23
C VAL A 112 22.82 15.53 -13.55
N SER A 113 23.41 14.60 -14.30
CA SER A 113 23.94 13.34 -13.75
C SER A 113 25.15 13.52 -12.81
N GLN A 114 25.82 14.68 -12.87
CA GLN A 114 26.97 15.02 -12.03
C GLN A 114 26.60 15.89 -10.83
N LEU A 115 25.34 16.33 -10.72
CA LEU A 115 24.89 17.03 -9.53
C LEU A 115 25.02 16.11 -8.33
N PRO A 116 25.43 16.62 -7.16
CA PRO A 116 25.46 15.79 -5.98
C PRO A 116 24.04 15.26 -5.69
N GLN A 117 24.00 13.98 -5.32
CA GLN A 117 22.76 13.23 -5.11
C GLN A 117 22.77 12.65 -3.71
N VAL A 118 21.56 12.41 -3.21
CA VAL A 118 21.34 11.61 -2.02
C VAL A 118 20.67 10.32 -2.45
N THR A 119 21.16 9.18 -1.95
CA THR A 119 20.61 7.86 -2.25
C THR A 119 20.56 7.01 -0.98
N GLY A 120 19.55 6.17 -0.85
CA GLY A 120 19.45 5.23 0.26
C GLY A 120 18.63 4.00 -0.13
N GLN A 121 18.92 2.88 0.52
CA GLN A 121 18.22 1.61 0.31
C GLN A 121 18.08 0.86 1.64
N GLY A 122 16.95 0.18 1.85
CA GLY A 122 16.67 -0.60 3.06
C GLY A 122 15.22 -0.47 3.51
N THR A 123 14.84 -1.15 4.60
CA THR A 123 13.49 -1.02 5.18
C THR A 123 13.33 0.19 6.13
N SER A 124 14.47 0.80 6.47
CA SER A 124 14.59 2.11 7.09
C SER A 124 15.83 2.77 6.49
N ILE A 125 15.78 4.09 6.28
CA ILE A 125 16.85 4.83 5.62
C ILE A 125 17.19 6.09 6.43
N THR A 126 18.47 6.21 6.79
CA THR A 126 19.04 7.47 7.28
C THR A 126 19.91 8.11 6.20
N LEU A 127 19.51 9.31 5.75
CA LEU A 127 20.24 10.12 4.78
C LEU A 127 20.92 11.28 5.49
N GLU A 128 22.24 11.36 5.37
CA GLU A 128 23.05 12.43 5.95
C GLU A 128 23.39 13.53 4.93
N ASN A 129 23.77 14.69 5.44
CA ASN A 129 24.16 15.87 4.67
C ASN A 129 23.10 16.31 3.63
N THR A 130 21.82 16.09 3.94
CA THR A 130 20.72 16.46 3.03
C THR A 130 20.51 17.98 2.99
N ILE A 131 20.03 18.54 1.88
CA ILE A 131 19.76 20.00 1.76
C ILE A 131 18.39 20.28 1.16
N GLU A 132 17.37 19.60 1.67
CA GLU A 132 16.00 19.75 1.16
C GLU A 132 15.91 19.44 -0.35
N ALA A 133 16.63 18.38 -0.78
CA ALA A 133 16.47 17.77 -2.09
C ALA A 133 15.06 17.20 -2.24
N GLN A 134 14.48 17.44 -3.41
CA GLN A 134 13.28 16.76 -3.87
C GLN A 134 13.65 15.33 -4.28
N PHE A 135 12.89 14.32 -3.82
CA PHE A 135 13.10 12.97 -4.32
C PHE A 135 12.72 12.89 -5.81
N THR A 136 13.59 12.23 -6.56
CA THR A 136 13.43 11.88 -7.98
C THR A 136 13.02 10.42 -8.15
N LYS A 137 13.33 9.60 -7.15
CA LYS A 137 12.93 8.21 -6.99
C LYS A 137 12.57 8.00 -5.53
N PHE A 138 11.42 7.38 -5.29
CA PHE A 138 10.98 6.93 -3.98
C PHE A 138 10.22 5.61 -4.23
N ASP A 139 11.00 4.57 -4.49
CA ASP A 139 10.44 3.27 -4.86
C ASP A 139 10.20 2.46 -3.60
N GLU A 140 8.95 2.07 -3.42
CA GLU A 140 8.53 1.13 -2.38
C GLU A 140 8.40 -0.25 -3.02
N GLU A 141 9.30 -1.14 -2.65
CA GLU A 141 9.37 -2.50 -3.16
C GLU A 141 8.80 -3.50 -2.17
N GLY A 142 8.32 -4.61 -2.71
CA GLY A 142 7.73 -5.68 -1.94
C GLY A 142 8.70 -6.30 -0.97
N ASN A 143 8.16 -6.66 0.18
CA ASN A 143 8.85 -7.39 1.21
C ASN A 143 7.86 -8.36 1.82
N SER A 144 8.29 -9.58 2.09
CA SER A 144 7.45 -10.62 2.67
C SER A 144 8.16 -11.28 3.83
N THR A 145 7.44 -11.41 4.94
CA THR A 145 7.92 -12.08 6.15
C THR A 145 7.02 -13.25 6.50
N GLN A 146 7.61 -14.30 7.05
CA GLN A 146 6.87 -15.45 7.56
C GLN A 146 7.48 -15.83 8.90
N GLU A 147 6.67 -15.89 9.95
CA GLU A 147 7.13 -16.39 11.24
C GLU A 147 7.48 -17.88 11.12
N THR A 148 8.71 -18.22 11.47
CA THR A 148 9.19 -19.60 11.55
C THR A 148 9.56 -19.94 12.98
N THR A 149 9.36 -21.19 13.34
CA THR A 149 9.65 -21.71 14.69
C THR A 149 10.42 -23.00 14.56
N GLU A 150 11.23 -23.31 15.56
CA GLU A 150 11.92 -24.60 15.67
C GLU A 150 11.10 -25.63 16.45
N GLY A 151 9.98 -25.23 17.07
CA GLY A 151 9.11 -26.11 17.86
C GLY A 151 9.63 -26.40 19.27
N LYS A 152 10.49 -25.52 19.77
CA LYS A 152 11.05 -25.52 21.13
C LYS A 152 9.99 -25.22 22.19
N ASN A 153 9.02 -24.36 21.91
CA ASN A 153 7.99 -24.03 22.88
C ASN A 153 7.08 -25.25 23.12
N LYS A 154 7.03 -25.73 24.35
CA LYS A 154 6.21 -26.87 24.81
C LYS A 154 4.97 -26.45 25.60
N PHE A 155 4.69 -25.15 25.73
CA PHE A 155 3.53 -24.67 26.46
C PHE A 155 2.24 -24.89 25.65
N HIS A 156 1.65 -26.07 25.81
CA HIS A 156 0.41 -26.46 25.15
C HIS A 156 -0.77 -26.37 26.11
N ILE A 157 -1.81 -25.62 25.74
CA ILE A 157 -3.09 -25.59 26.44
C ILE A 157 -4.03 -26.61 25.78
N ALA A 158 -4.03 -27.84 26.30
CA ALA A 158 -5.01 -28.85 25.89
C ALA A 158 -6.38 -28.63 26.55
N SER A 159 -6.37 -28.15 27.79
CA SER A 159 -7.57 -27.84 28.56
C SER A 159 -7.25 -26.78 29.61
N VAL A 160 -8.29 -26.11 30.08
CA VAL A 160 -8.18 -25.16 31.19
C VAL A 160 -9.16 -25.59 32.27
N THR A 161 -8.66 -25.74 33.49
CA THR A 161 -9.51 -26.01 34.65
C THR A 161 -9.57 -24.74 35.51
N PRO A 162 -10.73 -24.06 35.58
CA PRO A 162 -10.95 -23.00 36.56
C PRO A 162 -10.97 -23.65 37.94
N VAL A 163 -10.13 -23.16 38.87
CA VAL A 163 -10.06 -23.77 40.20
C VAL A 163 -11.18 -23.27 41.13
N ASP A 164 -11.91 -22.22 40.76
CA ASP A 164 -13.12 -21.78 41.46
C ASP A 164 -14.16 -21.09 40.53
N GLY A 165 -15.45 -21.10 40.93
CA GLY A 165 -16.55 -20.42 40.22
C GLY A 165 -16.50 -18.88 40.26
N ASN A 166 -15.35 -18.31 40.66
CA ASN A 166 -15.10 -16.88 40.81
C ASN A 166 -13.89 -16.38 40.01
N THR A 167 -13.21 -17.23 39.23
CA THR A 167 -12.18 -16.82 38.27
C THR A 167 -12.86 -16.41 36.95
N ILE A 168 -12.57 -15.20 36.46
CA ILE A 168 -12.99 -14.74 35.12
C ILE A 168 -11.76 -14.75 34.22
N TYR A 169 -11.81 -15.51 33.13
CA TYR A 169 -10.80 -15.46 32.07
C TYR A 169 -11.39 -14.78 30.86
N ASN A 170 -10.71 -13.72 30.40
CA ASN A 170 -11.19 -12.91 29.28
C ASN A 170 -10.60 -13.40 27.95
N LYS A 171 -9.46 -14.11 28.00
CA LYS A 171 -8.72 -14.62 26.84
C LYS A 171 -7.83 -15.80 27.23
N ILE A 172 -7.84 -16.88 26.43
CA ILE A 172 -6.98 -18.05 26.60
C ILE A 172 -6.50 -18.50 25.23
N THR A 173 -5.21 -18.33 24.97
CA THR A 173 -4.48 -18.90 23.83
C THR A 173 -3.14 -19.45 24.32
N ASN A 174 -2.47 -20.28 23.52
CA ASN A 174 -1.16 -20.83 23.91
C ASN A 174 -0.10 -19.73 24.15
N ASN A 175 -0.28 -18.54 23.57
CA ASN A 175 0.69 -17.45 23.67
C ASN A 175 0.25 -16.34 24.63
N GLU A 176 -1.05 -16.25 24.94
CA GLU A 176 -1.61 -15.19 25.77
C GLU A 176 -2.81 -15.64 26.60
N ILE A 177 -2.79 -15.31 27.89
CA ILE A 177 -3.82 -15.65 28.86
C ILE A 177 -4.15 -14.41 29.70
N GLU A 178 -5.43 -14.09 29.81
CA GLU A 178 -5.92 -13.04 30.71
C GLU A 178 -6.69 -13.63 31.89
N VAL A 179 -6.18 -13.41 33.09
CA VAL A 179 -6.79 -13.84 34.35
C VAL A 179 -7.25 -12.62 35.13
N SER A 180 -8.50 -12.59 35.60
CA SER A 180 -9.04 -11.48 36.39
C SER A 180 -9.49 -11.91 37.78
N THR A 181 -9.28 -11.04 38.78
CA THR A 181 -9.89 -11.21 40.11
C THR A 181 -11.33 -10.69 40.11
N LYS A 182 -12.31 -11.48 40.57
CA LYS A 182 -13.73 -11.06 40.63
C LYS A 182 -14.07 -10.19 41.85
N ASN A 183 -13.25 -10.25 42.91
CA ASN A 183 -13.41 -9.47 44.14
C ASN A 183 -12.13 -8.72 44.53
N PRO A 184 -12.25 -7.57 45.21
CA PRO A 184 -11.16 -6.69 45.63
C PRO A 184 -10.15 -7.26 46.65
N ALA A 185 -10.15 -8.55 46.97
CA ALA A 185 -9.09 -9.16 47.79
C ALA A 185 -8.98 -10.67 47.51
N GLY A 186 -7.82 -11.13 47.05
CA GLY A 186 -7.52 -12.54 46.82
C GLY A 186 -6.62 -12.79 45.62
N TYR A 187 -6.17 -14.04 45.49
CA TYR A 187 -5.49 -14.56 44.31
C TYR A 187 -6.46 -15.43 43.50
N ARG A 188 -6.43 -15.30 42.18
CA ARG A 188 -7.13 -16.19 41.23
C ARG A 188 -6.13 -16.69 40.23
N TYR A 189 -6.35 -17.89 39.72
CA TYR A 189 -5.44 -18.47 38.75
C TYR A 189 -6.16 -19.38 37.79
N VAL A 190 -5.55 -19.52 36.64
CA VAL A 190 -5.87 -20.58 35.69
C VAL A 190 -4.85 -21.70 35.88
N SER A 191 -5.34 -22.95 35.96
CA SER A 191 -4.50 -24.14 36.04
C SER A 191 -4.48 -24.81 34.66
N ILE A 192 -3.27 -25.01 34.14
CA ILE A 192 -3.05 -25.53 32.79
C ILE A 192 -2.19 -26.80 32.89
N PRO A 193 -2.75 -27.98 32.62
CA PRO A 193 -1.95 -29.19 32.49
C PRO A 193 -1.12 -29.12 31.20
N VAL A 194 0.19 -29.30 31.35
CA VAL A 194 1.16 -29.31 30.25
C VAL A 194 1.94 -30.62 30.26
N GLU A 195 2.02 -31.27 29.09
CA GLU A 195 2.83 -32.47 28.89
C GLU A 195 4.32 -32.12 28.93
N VAL A 196 5.09 -32.92 29.66
CA VAL A 196 6.52 -32.72 29.88
C VAL A 196 7.27 -34.04 29.89
N GLU A 197 8.57 -33.98 29.60
CA GLU A 197 9.45 -35.12 29.77
C GLU A 197 9.81 -35.31 31.25
N ALA A 198 9.79 -36.56 31.71
CA ALA A 198 10.23 -36.90 33.06
C ALA A 198 11.74 -36.60 33.23
N ASN A 199 12.13 -36.27 34.45
CA ASN A 199 13.48 -35.98 34.91
C ASN A 199 14.18 -34.86 34.11
N THR A 200 13.39 -33.93 33.60
CA THR A 200 13.83 -32.84 32.73
C THR A 200 13.66 -31.50 33.42
N THR A 201 14.63 -30.60 33.23
CA THR A 201 14.54 -29.22 33.70
C THR A 201 13.93 -28.36 32.59
N TYR A 202 12.85 -27.67 32.92
CA TYR A 202 12.21 -26.70 32.04
C TYR A 202 12.38 -25.28 32.55
N TYR A 203 12.36 -24.33 31.62
CA TYR A 203 12.40 -22.90 31.83
C TYR A 203 11.10 -22.29 31.31
N PHE A 204 10.37 -21.65 32.22
CA PHE A 204 9.17 -20.87 31.93
C PHE A 204 9.54 -19.40 31.75
N LYS A 205 9.01 -18.80 30.69
CA LYS A 205 9.13 -17.37 30.36
C LYS A 205 7.78 -16.84 29.88
N ALA A 206 7.51 -15.59 30.19
CA ALA A 206 6.30 -14.86 29.85
C ALA A 206 6.50 -13.37 30.17
N ASN A 207 5.81 -12.52 29.42
CA ASN A 207 5.56 -11.13 29.77
C ASN A 207 4.28 -11.03 30.59
N ILE A 208 4.20 -10.09 31.52
CA ILE A 208 3.00 -9.82 32.30
C ILE A 208 2.62 -8.34 32.22
N LYS A 209 1.32 -8.08 32.06
CA LYS A 209 0.73 -6.75 32.15
C LYS A 209 -0.45 -6.78 33.12
N ASN A 210 -0.39 -5.96 34.16
CA ASN A 210 -1.49 -5.79 35.10
C ASN A 210 -2.34 -4.58 34.71
N SER A 211 -3.67 -4.72 34.77
CA SER A 211 -4.59 -3.61 34.57
C SER A 211 -4.53 -2.60 35.73
N ASN A 212 -4.18 -3.07 36.93
CA ASN A 212 -3.91 -2.21 38.07
C ASN A 212 -2.42 -1.87 38.16
N SER A 213 -2.10 -0.58 37.98
CA SER A 213 -0.73 -0.05 38.03
C SER A 213 -0.03 -0.22 39.38
N SER A 214 -0.78 -0.49 40.46
CA SER A 214 -0.23 -0.76 41.79
C SER A 214 0.30 -2.20 41.95
N VAL A 215 0.06 -3.07 40.97
CA VAL A 215 0.53 -4.47 40.97
C VAL A 215 1.67 -4.62 39.97
N SER A 216 2.91 -4.70 40.49
CA SER A 216 4.11 -4.82 39.67
C SER A 216 4.49 -6.26 39.31
N ASN A 217 4.02 -7.24 40.07
CA ASN A 217 4.33 -8.67 39.90
C ASN A 217 3.06 -9.51 40.02
N SER A 218 3.08 -10.68 39.40
CA SER A 218 2.06 -11.74 39.57
C SER A 218 2.69 -12.98 40.19
N TRP A 219 1.96 -14.08 40.33
CA TRP A 219 2.48 -15.35 40.86
C TRP A 219 2.52 -16.42 39.77
N LEU A 220 3.54 -17.29 39.84
CA LEU A 220 3.66 -18.49 39.02
C LEU A 220 3.76 -19.70 39.95
N GLY A 221 2.84 -20.64 39.78
CA GLY A 221 2.88 -21.95 40.42
C GLY A 221 3.11 -23.05 39.39
N VAL A 222 3.92 -24.04 39.73
CA VAL A 222 4.07 -25.29 38.97
C VAL A 222 3.91 -26.43 39.94
N LEU A 223 2.92 -27.28 39.72
CA LEU A 223 2.61 -28.43 40.54
C LEU A 223 2.67 -29.70 39.72
N ASN A 224 2.77 -30.84 40.38
CA ASN A 224 2.53 -32.13 39.73
C ASN A 224 1.06 -32.26 39.27
N SER A 225 0.79 -33.27 38.44
CA SER A 225 -0.51 -33.46 37.78
C SER A 225 -1.69 -33.64 38.75
N ASP A 226 -1.45 -34.16 39.96
CA ASP A 226 -2.47 -34.34 41.00
C ASP A 226 -2.61 -33.14 41.97
N ASN A 227 -1.86 -32.06 41.74
CA ASN A 227 -1.82 -30.84 42.56
C ASN A 227 -1.37 -31.05 44.02
N THR A 228 -0.71 -32.17 44.35
CA THR A 228 -0.29 -32.48 45.73
C THR A 228 1.10 -31.97 46.08
N ASN A 229 1.99 -31.82 45.10
CA ASN A 229 3.37 -31.41 45.30
C ASN A 229 3.72 -30.17 44.45
N THR A 230 4.35 -29.19 45.10
CA THR A 230 4.78 -27.94 44.46
C THR A 230 6.20 -28.08 43.93
N LEU A 231 6.35 -28.01 42.60
CA LEU A 231 7.65 -28.01 41.93
C LEU A 231 8.27 -26.61 41.90
N TYR A 232 7.43 -25.58 41.79
CA TYR A 232 7.82 -24.17 41.88
C TYR A 232 6.63 -23.33 42.36
N ASN A 233 6.83 -22.36 43.24
CA ASN A 233 5.81 -21.39 43.60
C ASN A 233 6.46 -20.10 44.12
N ASN A 234 6.39 -19.03 43.33
CA ASN A 234 6.94 -17.74 43.72
C ASN A 234 6.35 -16.59 42.92
N SER A 235 6.65 -15.37 43.35
CA SER A 235 6.41 -14.16 42.57
C SER A 235 7.12 -14.22 41.20
N TYR A 236 6.43 -13.75 40.18
CA TYR A 236 6.85 -13.66 38.80
C TYR A 236 6.82 -12.20 38.36
N SER A 237 7.95 -11.72 37.84
CA SER A 237 8.12 -10.38 37.31
C SER A 237 8.11 -10.43 35.78
N ASP A 238 7.72 -9.33 35.14
CA ASP A 238 7.68 -9.21 33.68
C ASP A 238 9.00 -9.64 33.03
N GLY A 239 8.93 -10.57 32.07
CA GLY A 239 10.08 -11.13 31.36
C GLY A 239 11.03 -12.04 32.18
N ALA A 240 10.68 -12.41 33.42
CA ALA A 240 11.55 -13.23 34.25
C ALA A 240 11.68 -14.68 33.75
N ILE A 241 12.88 -15.27 33.84
CA ILE A 241 13.08 -16.70 33.49
C ILE A 241 13.03 -17.53 34.77
N LYS A 242 12.11 -18.50 34.87
CA LYS A 242 11.97 -19.39 36.03
C LYS A 242 12.14 -20.85 35.64
N SER A 243 12.93 -21.60 36.41
CA SER A 243 13.20 -23.01 36.14
C SER A 243 12.58 -23.93 37.18
N PHE A 244 12.15 -25.12 36.74
CA PHE A 244 11.73 -26.21 37.61
C PHE A 244 12.15 -27.57 37.00
N ASN A 245 12.32 -28.59 37.85
CA ASN A 245 12.58 -29.96 37.41
C ASN A 245 11.31 -30.79 37.54
N THR A 246 11.03 -31.62 36.54
CA THR A 246 9.78 -32.40 36.48
C THR A 246 9.80 -33.63 37.38
N GLY A 247 10.97 -34.12 37.82
CA GLY A 247 11.07 -35.43 38.48
C GLY A 247 10.39 -36.52 37.66
N ASP A 248 9.75 -37.51 38.27
CA ASP A 248 9.09 -38.58 37.51
C ASP A 248 7.75 -38.17 36.84
N ASN A 249 7.37 -36.88 36.88
CA ASN A 249 6.11 -36.41 36.30
C ASN A 249 6.21 -36.29 34.77
N THR A 250 5.18 -36.77 34.07
CA THR A 250 4.99 -36.59 32.62
C THR A 250 3.97 -35.50 32.28
N ILE A 251 3.29 -34.97 33.29
CA ILE A 251 2.37 -33.83 33.20
C ILE A 251 2.58 -32.95 34.44
N VAL A 252 2.63 -31.64 34.23
CA VAL A 252 2.65 -30.64 35.32
C VAL A 252 1.51 -29.66 35.14
N ASN A 253 0.98 -29.14 36.25
CA ASN A 253 0.01 -28.07 36.25
C ASN A 253 0.72 -26.73 36.39
N ILE A 254 0.64 -25.89 35.37
CA ILE A 254 1.13 -24.51 35.40
C ILE A 254 -0.02 -23.59 35.81
N ASN A 255 0.15 -22.94 36.94
CA ASN A 255 -0.81 -22.01 37.52
C ASN A 255 -0.35 -20.58 37.27
N LEU A 256 -1.13 -19.84 36.47
CA LEU A 256 -0.87 -18.43 36.17
C LEU A 256 -1.85 -17.57 36.97
N TYR A 257 -1.30 -16.73 37.85
CA TYR A 257 -2.11 -15.99 38.81
C TYR A 257 -2.38 -14.55 38.37
N ALA A 258 -3.57 -14.06 38.73
CA ALA A 258 -3.84 -12.65 38.94
C ALA A 258 -3.90 -12.37 40.44
N THR A 259 -3.05 -11.48 40.91
CA THR A 259 -2.98 -11.06 42.32
C THR A 259 -3.45 -9.62 42.46
N SER A 260 -4.22 -9.33 43.50
CA SER A 260 -4.53 -7.96 43.91
C SER A 260 -4.24 -7.79 45.39
N ASN A 261 -3.35 -6.86 45.71
CA ASN A 261 -2.97 -6.51 47.09
C ASN A 261 -3.83 -5.36 47.64
N VAL A 262 -4.78 -4.89 46.83
CA VAL A 262 -5.60 -3.70 47.08
C VAL A 262 -7.06 -4.04 46.85
N ALA A 263 -7.95 -3.23 47.42
CA ALA A 263 -9.40 -3.36 47.29
C ALA A 263 -9.94 -3.07 45.86
N ALA A 264 -9.30 -3.61 44.82
CA ALA A 264 -9.66 -3.41 43.41
C ALA A 264 -9.49 -4.70 42.60
N ILE A 265 -10.30 -4.82 41.55
CA ILE A 265 -10.16 -5.86 40.51
C ILE A 265 -8.81 -5.65 39.81
N ASN A 266 -8.07 -6.73 39.59
CA ASN A 266 -6.88 -6.74 38.75
C ASN A 266 -7.02 -7.82 37.69
N THR A 267 -6.65 -7.47 36.47
CA THR A 267 -6.51 -8.39 35.35
C THR A 267 -5.03 -8.48 35.02
N THR A 268 -4.48 -9.69 35.08
CA THR A 268 -3.13 -9.97 34.60
C THR A 268 -3.22 -10.62 33.23
N THR A 269 -2.68 -9.94 32.23
CA THR A 269 -2.40 -10.51 30.90
C THR A 269 -1.00 -11.12 30.94
N TRP A 270 -0.93 -12.43 30.80
CA TRP A 270 0.30 -13.19 30.57
C TRP A 270 0.46 -13.34 29.06
N SER A 271 1.53 -12.85 28.45
CA SER A 271 1.78 -12.93 27.00
C SER A 271 3.18 -13.44 26.71
N LYS A 272 3.46 -13.80 25.46
CA LYS A 272 4.74 -14.43 25.06
C LYS A 272 5.11 -15.62 25.96
N ILE A 273 4.11 -16.45 26.28
CA ILE A 273 4.28 -17.58 27.19
C ILE A 273 5.08 -18.68 26.49
N GLN A 274 6.17 -19.12 27.12
CA GLN A 274 7.07 -20.12 26.58
C GLN A 274 7.58 -21.06 27.67
N LEU A 275 7.58 -22.35 27.34
CA LEU A 275 8.18 -23.41 28.15
C LEU A 275 9.21 -24.17 27.31
N THR A 276 10.49 -24.10 27.68
CA THR A 276 11.59 -24.74 26.93
C THR A 276 12.55 -25.49 27.84
N THR A 277 13.44 -26.30 27.27
CA THR A 277 14.50 -27.01 28.00
C THR A 277 15.82 -26.23 28.05
N ASN A 278 15.92 -25.09 27.37
CA ASN A 278 17.10 -24.22 27.35
C ASN A 278 16.75 -22.79 27.78
N ASN A 279 17.49 -22.27 28.76
CA ASN A 279 17.25 -20.94 29.33
C ASN A 279 17.58 -19.79 28.38
N ASN A 280 18.36 -20.03 27.32
CA ASN A 280 18.79 -19.02 26.36
C ASN A 280 17.92 -18.97 25.10
N ASP A 281 16.91 -19.84 24.99
CA ASP A 281 16.01 -19.81 23.83
C ASP A 281 15.29 -18.46 23.74
N SER A 282 15.30 -17.87 22.55
CA SER A 282 14.45 -16.74 22.21
C SER A 282 12.98 -17.17 22.23
N PHE A 283 12.10 -16.19 22.44
CA PHE A 283 10.66 -16.45 22.36
C PHE A 283 10.27 -16.94 20.97
N GLU A 284 9.48 -18.01 20.92
CA GLU A 284 8.70 -18.43 19.75
C GLU A 284 7.31 -18.88 20.20
N PRO A 285 6.25 -18.64 19.39
CA PRO A 285 4.91 -19.09 19.70
C PRO A 285 4.82 -20.62 19.73
N TYR A 286 3.83 -21.16 20.46
CA TYR A 286 3.56 -22.60 20.43
C TYR A 286 2.96 -23.02 19.08
N THR A 287 3.69 -23.82 18.32
CA THR A 287 3.34 -24.34 16.99
C THR A 287 3.19 -25.87 16.98
N GLY A 288 2.74 -26.45 18.09
CA GLY A 288 2.58 -27.91 18.24
C GLY A 288 3.83 -28.63 18.74
N GLY A 289 4.84 -27.88 19.20
CA GLY A 289 6.13 -28.43 19.58
C GLY A 289 6.94 -29.02 18.41
N ILE A 290 6.60 -28.65 17.17
CA ILE A 290 7.29 -28.99 15.93
C ILE A 290 7.64 -27.70 15.17
N ALA A 291 8.63 -27.77 14.29
CA ALA A 291 9.02 -26.62 13.49
C ALA A 291 7.86 -26.13 12.60
N SER A 292 7.84 -24.83 12.31
CA SER A 292 6.89 -24.19 11.41
C SER A 292 7.61 -23.55 10.21
N PRO A 293 6.96 -23.44 9.02
CA PRO A 293 5.54 -23.63 8.79
C PRO A 293 5.05 -25.08 8.88
N ASN A 294 3.87 -25.31 9.48
CA ASN A 294 3.25 -26.64 9.60
C ASN A 294 1.71 -26.60 9.52
N PRO A 295 1.03 -27.67 9.10
CA PRO A 295 -0.41 -27.63 8.80
C PRO A 295 -1.34 -27.59 10.01
N ASN A 296 -0.82 -27.72 11.24
CA ASN A 296 -1.64 -27.68 12.45
C ASN A 296 -1.75 -26.27 13.04
N TYR A 297 -0.85 -25.38 12.65
CA TYR A 297 -0.78 -24.00 13.10
C TYR A 297 -0.44 -23.18 11.86
N GLU A 298 -1.33 -22.33 11.35
CA GLU A 298 -1.01 -21.53 10.16
C GLU A 298 0.11 -20.51 10.46
N GLN A 299 1.03 -20.33 9.51
CA GLN A 299 2.03 -19.26 9.52
C GLN A 299 1.81 -18.40 8.28
N PRO A 300 0.99 -17.33 8.38
CA PRO A 300 0.73 -16.48 7.25
C PRO A 300 2.03 -15.88 6.73
N ILE A 301 2.07 -15.64 5.42
CA ILE A 301 3.11 -14.85 4.79
C ILE A 301 2.56 -13.45 4.71
N GLU A 302 3.10 -12.56 5.52
CA GLU A 302 2.72 -11.16 5.58
C GLU A 302 3.55 -10.38 4.56
N SER A 303 2.99 -9.37 3.91
CA SER A 303 3.67 -8.61 2.87
C SER A 303 3.39 -7.12 2.98
N ALA A 304 4.26 -6.30 2.38
CA ALA A 304 4.05 -4.86 2.32
C ALA A 304 2.70 -4.55 1.63
N GLY A 305 1.87 -3.73 2.26
CA GLY A 305 0.51 -3.43 1.78
C GLY A 305 -0.51 -4.57 1.94
N ASP A 306 -0.24 -5.59 2.76
CA ASP A 306 -1.19 -6.65 3.14
C ASP A 306 -2.21 -6.20 4.22
N ASN A 307 -2.76 -5.01 4.01
CA ASN A 307 -3.69 -4.31 4.89
C ASN A 307 -4.91 -3.83 4.08
N GLU A 308 -5.43 -4.75 3.25
CA GLU A 308 -6.56 -4.50 2.34
C GLU A 308 -7.78 -3.94 3.08
N ASN A 309 -8.38 -2.88 2.53
CA ASN A 309 -9.66 -2.41 3.03
C ASN A 309 -10.80 -3.32 2.56
N LEU A 310 -11.38 -4.06 3.51
CA LEU A 310 -12.49 -5.01 3.30
C LEU A 310 -13.88 -4.34 3.25
N PHE A 311 -13.95 -3.00 3.36
CA PHE A 311 -15.20 -2.26 3.36
C PHE A 311 -15.75 -2.03 1.94
N ASP A 312 -16.54 -2.97 1.41
CA ASP A 312 -17.07 -2.93 0.02
C ASP A 312 -18.49 -2.34 -0.14
N ILE A 313 -18.71 -1.12 -0.63
CA ILE A 313 -20.09 -0.62 -0.84
C ILE A 313 -20.84 -1.23 -2.05
N GLY A 314 -20.17 -2.00 -2.92
CA GLY A 314 -20.64 -2.36 -4.27
C GLY A 314 -21.47 -3.64 -4.46
N THR A 315 -21.61 -4.54 -3.47
CA THR A 315 -22.42 -5.76 -3.62
C THR A 315 -23.77 -5.66 -2.89
N SER A 316 -24.85 -6.05 -3.60
CA SER A 316 -26.29 -5.94 -3.28
C SER A 316 -26.72 -5.30 -1.93
N ILE A 317 -27.51 -4.23 -2.09
CA ILE A 317 -28.21 -3.47 -1.05
C ILE A 317 -29.35 -4.32 -0.45
N ASP A 318 -29.05 -5.40 0.25
CA ASP A 318 -30.05 -6.22 0.94
C ASP A 318 -30.15 -5.79 2.42
N ASP A 319 -31.05 -4.83 2.66
CA ASP A 319 -31.40 -4.14 3.92
C ASP A 319 -30.45 -3.00 4.36
N TYR A 320 -30.70 -1.78 3.87
CA TYR A 320 -30.69 -0.68 4.82
C TYR A 320 -31.99 -0.75 5.63
N ASP A 321 -31.91 -1.24 6.87
CA ASP A 321 -32.95 -0.89 7.84
C ASP A 321 -32.64 0.54 8.32
N VAL A 322 -32.92 1.53 7.46
CA VAL A 322 -33.02 2.92 7.92
C VAL A 322 -34.23 2.91 8.83
N SER A 323 -34.02 2.76 10.14
CA SER A 323 -35.11 2.70 11.11
C SER A 323 -35.85 4.06 11.15
N GLY A 324 -36.83 4.18 10.25
CA GLY A 324 -38.07 4.94 10.27
C GLY A 324 -38.06 6.48 10.38
N SER A 325 -36.95 7.14 10.75
CA SER A 325 -37.05 8.52 11.28
C SER A 325 -36.49 9.65 10.37
N ILE A 326 -35.54 9.37 9.47
CA ILE A 326 -34.90 10.42 8.62
C ILE A 326 -35.83 10.89 7.50
N LEU A 327 -36.43 9.94 6.76
CA LEU A 327 -37.22 10.25 5.56
C LEU A 327 -38.54 10.96 5.89
N ALA A 328 -39.04 10.78 7.12
CA ALA A 328 -40.30 11.39 7.57
C ALA A 328 -40.21 12.91 7.81
N GLN A 329 -39.00 13.49 7.90
CA GLN A 329 -38.79 14.93 8.18
C GLN A 329 -37.93 15.66 7.14
N GLY A 330 -37.65 15.05 5.97
CA GLY A 330 -36.99 15.72 4.84
C GLY A 330 -35.46 15.75 4.86
N GLY A 331 -34.79 15.01 5.74
CA GLY A 331 -33.32 14.88 5.76
C GLY A 331 -32.73 14.15 4.55
N THR A 332 -31.41 14.25 4.35
CA THR A 332 -30.67 13.51 3.30
C THR A 332 -29.76 12.45 3.90
N PHE A 333 -29.54 11.36 3.17
CA PHE A 333 -28.61 10.29 3.54
C PHE A 333 -27.88 9.84 2.28
N ASN A 334 -26.56 10.00 2.25
CA ASN A 334 -25.71 9.67 1.12
C ASN A 334 -24.61 8.72 1.57
N VAL A 335 -24.37 7.67 0.79
CA VAL A 335 -23.27 6.73 1.05
C VAL A 335 -22.47 6.57 -0.24
N THR A 336 -21.17 6.81 -0.13
CA THR A 336 -20.15 6.55 -1.15
C THR A 336 -19.12 5.57 -0.58
N ASN A 337 -18.33 4.92 -1.44
CA ASN A 337 -17.35 3.89 -1.08
C ASN A 337 -16.44 4.24 0.11
N ASN A 338 -16.22 5.53 0.35
CA ASN A 338 -15.35 6.05 1.40
C ASN A 338 -16.06 6.96 2.40
N LYS A 339 -17.38 7.17 2.31
CA LYS A 339 -18.07 8.20 3.10
C LYS A 339 -19.54 7.87 3.34
N VAL A 340 -19.99 8.06 4.56
CA VAL A 340 -21.40 8.07 4.96
C VAL A 340 -21.72 9.49 5.39
N GLU A 341 -22.65 10.15 4.71
CA GLU A 341 -23.13 11.49 5.03
C GLU A 341 -24.63 11.50 5.31
N MET A 342 -25.02 12.37 6.22
CA MET A 342 -26.41 12.54 6.58
C MET A 342 -26.69 13.99 6.97
N THR A 343 -27.81 14.54 6.52
CA THR A 343 -28.30 15.85 6.97
C THR A 343 -29.53 15.63 7.82
N ILE A 344 -29.49 16.02 9.10
CA ILE A 344 -30.61 15.85 10.03
C ILE A 344 -31.45 17.13 10.10
N ILE A 345 -32.74 17.03 9.78
CA ILE A 345 -33.69 18.17 9.77
C ILE A 345 -34.70 18.10 10.95
N GLY A 346 -34.68 17.01 11.73
CA GLY A 346 -35.53 16.81 12.90
C GLY A 346 -34.87 16.09 14.06
N GLY A 347 -35.36 16.25 15.30
CA GLY A 347 -34.82 15.53 16.46
C GLY A 347 -35.12 14.02 16.39
N GLY A 348 -34.08 13.18 16.42
CA GLY A 348 -34.19 11.72 16.39
C GLY A 348 -32.85 11.01 16.22
N MET A 349 -32.76 9.74 16.65
CA MET A 349 -31.59 8.89 16.37
C MET A 349 -31.77 8.21 15.01
N SER A 350 -30.74 8.27 14.18
CA SER A 350 -30.76 7.81 12.80
C SER A 350 -29.57 6.90 12.53
N TYR A 351 -29.82 5.80 11.81
CA TYR A 351 -28.87 4.69 11.70
C TYR A 351 -28.72 4.19 10.27
N ALA A 352 -27.48 3.91 9.91
CA ALA A 352 -27.09 3.17 8.72
C ALA A 352 -26.53 1.82 9.17
N ILE A 353 -27.08 0.73 8.65
CA ILE A 353 -26.63 -0.63 8.95
C ILE A 353 -26.06 -1.21 7.67
N ARG A 354 -24.86 -1.78 7.76
CA ARG A 354 -24.22 -2.48 6.66
C ARG A 354 -23.77 -3.87 7.12
N LYS A 355 -24.21 -4.90 6.41
CA LYS A 355 -23.77 -6.28 6.60
C LYS A 355 -22.39 -6.43 5.97
N GLN A 356 -21.42 -6.91 6.74
CA GLN A 356 -20.11 -7.28 6.21
C GLN A 356 -19.86 -8.75 6.56
N LYS A 357 -19.50 -9.56 5.58
CA LYS A 357 -19.05 -10.93 5.84
C LYS A 357 -17.58 -10.87 6.22
N LEU A 358 -17.25 -11.37 7.40
CA LEU A 358 -15.88 -11.56 7.87
C LEU A 358 -15.71 -12.97 8.42
N ALA A 359 -14.47 -13.41 8.53
CA ALA A 359 -14.18 -14.74 9.05
C ALA A 359 -14.44 -14.81 10.57
N PRO A 360 -15.00 -15.92 11.07
CA PRO A 360 -15.18 -16.14 12.50
C PRO A 360 -13.84 -16.35 13.21
N ASN A 361 -13.79 -16.03 14.49
CA ASN A 361 -12.64 -16.13 15.39
C ASN A 361 -11.44 -15.26 14.99
N GLU A 362 -11.67 -14.23 14.18
CA GLU A 362 -10.65 -13.29 13.71
C GLU A 362 -10.84 -11.91 14.34
N THR A 363 -9.74 -11.20 14.54
CA THR A 363 -9.74 -9.80 15.00
C THR A 363 -9.63 -8.86 13.81
N TYR A 364 -10.40 -7.78 13.85
CA TYR A 364 -10.40 -6.73 12.84
C TYR A 364 -10.31 -5.35 13.50
N SER A 365 -9.56 -4.45 12.87
CA SER A 365 -9.54 -3.03 13.19
C SER A 365 -10.49 -2.30 12.24
N ILE A 366 -11.21 -1.33 12.81
CA ILE A 366 -12.20 -0.50 12.11
C ILE A 366 -11.81 0.94 12.38
N SER A 367 -11.48 1.68 11.33
CA SER A 367 -11.02 3.06 11.44
C SER A 367 -11.76 3.98 10.48
N GLY A 368 -11.60 5.28 10.72
CA GLY A 368 -12.09 6.34 9.84
C GLY A 368 -12.08 7.71 10.50
N LYS A 369 -12.69 8.68 9.83
CA LYS A 369 -12.81 10.07 10.29
C LYS A 369 -14.26 10.42 10.50
N ALA A 370 -14.60 11.01 11.63
CA ALA A 370 -15.96 11.48 11.93
C ALA A 370 -15.97 13.00 12.06
N SER A 371 -16.90 13.68 11.38
CA SER A 371 -17.08 15.13 11.43
C SER A 371 -18.39 15.45 12.15
N MET A 372 -18.40 15.62 13.49
CA MET A 372 -19.69 15.76 14.20
C MET A 372 -19.76 16.00 15.72
N VAL A 373 -20.87 16.62 16.13
CA VAL A 373 -21.43 16.53 17.50
C VAL A 373 -22.29 15.26 17.66
N TYR A 374 -21.92 14.35 18.57
CA TYR A 374 -22.71 13.17 19.01
C TYR A 374 -22.97 12.02 18.00
N SER A 375 -21.96 11.59 17.24
CA SER A 375 -22.03 10.30 16.51
C SER A 375 -21.78 9.09 17.40
N ARG A 376 -22.27 7.93 16.96
CA ARG A 376 -21.99 6.62 17.54
C ARG A 376 -21.62 5.65 16.43
N ILE A 377 -20.50 4.96 16.59
CA ILE A 377 -20.17 3.79 15.78
C ILE A 377 -20.26 2.57 16.68
N GLY A 378 -20.86 1.51 16.16
CA GLY A 378 -21.03 0.27 16.91
C GLY A 378 -21.08 -0.95 16.02
N VAL A 379 -20.80 -2.10 16.62
CA VAL A 379 -20.82 -3.40 15.95
C VAL A 379 -21.91 -4.28 16.56
N LYS A 380 -22.71 -4.91 15.69
CA LYS A 380 -23.68 -5.95 16.08
C LYS A 380 -23.35 -7.27 15.39
N LEU A 381 -23.39 -8.35 16.14
CA LEU A 381 -23.07 -9.70 15.66
C LEU A 381 -24.35 -10.50 15.47
N ARG A 382 -24.36 -11.43 14.51
CA ARG A 382 -25.49 -12.35 14.27
C ARG A 382 -25.06 -13.79 14.49
N SER A 383 -25.77 -14.52 15.35
CA SER A 383 -25.40 -15.90 15.67
C SER A 383 -25.53 -16.84 14.45
N LYS A 384 -24.80 -17.96 14.49
CA LYS A 384 -24.76 -19.01 13.45
C LYS A 384 -26.12 -19.70 13.24
N ASP A 385 -26.89 -19.83 14.32
CA ASP A 385 -28.08 -20.69 14.40
C ASP A 385 -29.40 -19.92 14.62
N ASP A 386 -29.35 -18.61 14.88
CA ASP A 386 -30.53 -17.78 15.14
C ASP A 386 -30.73 -16.68 14.07
N THR A 387 -31.95 -16.57 13.58
CA THR A 387 -32.41 -15.45 12.75
C THR A 387 -32.45 -14.12 13.49
N ARG A 388 -32.27 -14.13 14.82
CA ARG A 388 -32.30 -12.93 15.66
C ARG A 388 -30.94 -12.24 15.76
N TRP A 389 -31.00 -10.92 15.78
CA TRP A 389 -29.90 -10.03 16.16
C TRP A 389 -29.56 -10.28 17.63
N LEU A 390 -28.27 -10.24 17.98
CA LEU A 390 -27.87 -10.11 19.38
C LEU A 390 -28.19 -8.67 19.83
N ASP A 391 -29.47 -8.40 20.03
CA ASP A 391 -29.99 -7.11 20.49
C ASP A 391 -30.24 -7.12 21.99
N ASN A 392 -29.88 -6.00 22.60
CA ASN A 392 -29.74 -5.69 24.03
C ASN A 392 -31.02 -5.83 24.89
N ASN A 393 -32.07 -6.51 24.41
CA ASN A 393 -33.37 -6.62 25.08
C ASN A 393 -33.78 -8.07 25.42
N ASP A 394 -33.07 -9.11 24.97
CA ASP A 394 -33.33 -10.49 25.39
C ASP A 394 -32.44 -10.84 26.59
N THR A 395 -32.99 -10.69 27.80
CA THR A 395 -32.28 -10.79 29.09
C THR A 395 -31.99 -12.21 29.58
N SER A 396 -31.95 -13.21 28.69
CA SER A 396 -31.67 -14.59 29.12
C SER A 396 -31.05 -15.46 28.03
N ILE A 397 -29.75 -15.29 27.80
CA ILE A 397 -28.88 -16.41 27.45
C ILE A 397 -27.86 -16.50 28.59
N GLU A 398 -28.02 -17.49 29.46
CA GLU A 398 -27.09 -17.74 30.57
C GLU A 398 -25.66 -17.94 30.04
N GLY A 399 -24.72 -17.13 30.51
CA GLY A 399 -23.28 -17.31 30.26
C GLY A 399 -22.54 -16.10 29.70
N PHE A 400 -23.24 -15.07 29.19
CA PHE A 400 -22.59 -13.88 28.66
C PHE A 400 -23.31 -12.60 29.09
N THR A 401 -22.59 -11.72 29.80
CA THR A 401 -23.09 -10.40 30.19
C THR A 401 -22.97 -9.45 28.98
N TYR A 402 -23.99 -9.43 28.12
CA TYR A 402 -23.99 -8.59 26.91
C TYR A 402 -24.60 -7.21 27.18
N ASN A 403 -23.74 -6.19 27.24
CA ASN A 403 -24.07 -4.86 26.71
C ASN A 403 -23.49 -4.84 25.28
N SER A 404 -24.17 -4.23 24.29
CA SER A 404 -23.59 -3.86 22.98
C SER A 404 -22.05 -3.90 22.92
N ILE A 405 -21.47 -4.81 22.12
CA ILE A 405 -20.12 -5.34 22.40
C ILE A 405 -19.02 -4.26 22.28
N TYR A 406 -19.14 -3.32 21.34
CA TYR A 406 -18.20 -2.18 21.23
C TYR A 406 -18.92 -0.91 20.76
N LYS A 407 -18.67 0.22 21.45
CA LYS A 407 -19.27 1.54 21.15
C LYS A 407 -18.22 2.63 21.30
N CYS A 408 -18.05 3.46 20.26
CA CYS A 408 -17.32 4.72 20.37
C CYS A 408 -18.30 5.91 20.35
N TRP A 409 -18.05 6.90 21.21
CA TRP A 409 -18.86 8.12 21.33
C TRP A 409 -18.00 9.35 21.05
N PHE A 410 -18.43 10.17 20.10
CA PHE A 410 -17.73 11.42 19.76
C PHE A 410 -18.49 12.61 20.35
N LYS A 411 -17.77 13.49 21.07
CA LYS A 411 -18.32 14.68 21.71
C LYS A 411 -17.51 15.92 21.33
N GLU A 412 -17.41 16.32 20.06
CA GLU A 412 -16.80 17.62 19.71
C GLU A 412 -16.97 17.97 18.21
N ASN A 413 -16.97 19.27 17.89
CA ASN A 413 -17.19 19.81 16.53
C ASN A 413 -16.04 19.58 15.51
N ASN A 414 -15.03 18.77 15.82
CA ASN A 414 -13.86 18.59 14.97
C ASN A 414 -13.86 17.22 14.28
N LEU A 415 -13.28 17.16 13.07
CA LEU A 415 -12.92 15.91 12.43
C LEU A 415 -12.02 15.10 13.37
N THR A 416 -12.53 13.99 13.88
CA THR A 416 -11.80 13.11 14.80
C THR A 416 -11.56 11.77 14.12
N ASN A 417 -10.31 11.31 14.17
CA ASN A 417 -9.97 9.94 13.77
C ASN A 417 -10.51 8.98 14.84
N PHE A 418 -11.00 7.82 14.42
CA PHE A 418 -11.40 6.75 15.32
C PHE A 418 -10.77 5.43 14.91
N GLU A 419 -10.61 4.57 15.91
CA GLU A 419 -10.16 3.20 15.75
C GLU A 419 -10.93 2.33 16.75
N LEU A 420 -11.39 1.16 16.28
CA LEU A 420 -12.08 0.17 17.07
C LEU A 420 -11.56 -1.22 16.71
N ASN A 421 -11.16 -1.98 17.72
CA ASN A 421 -10.76 -3.38 17.54
C ASN A 421 -11.90 -4.32 17.95
N VAL A 422 -12.24 -5.24 17.07
CA VAL A 422 -13.35 -6.18 17.26
C VAL A 422 -12.90 -7.60 16.95
N THR A 423 -13.10 -8.52 17.89
CA THR A 423 -12.92 -9.95 17.63
C THR A 423 -14.27 -10.57 17.32
N ILE A 424 -14.37 -11.21 16.15
CA ILE A 424 -15.59 -11.85 15.66
C ILE A 424 -15.67 -13.26 16.27
N PRO A 425 -16.71 -13.63 17.03
CA PRO A 425 -16.93 -14.99 17.51
C PRO A 425 -17.40 -15.90 16.36
N ASP A 426 -17.57 -17.21 16.60
CA ASP A 426 -18.11 -18.17 15.61
C ASP A 426 -19.55 -17.79 15.19
N CYS A 427 -19.65 -16.94 14.17
CA CYS A 427 -20.87 -16.29 13.74
C CYS A 427 -20.90 -16.19 12.21
N LEU A 428 -22.09 -16.20 11.60
CA LEU A 428 -22.23 -16.31 10.14
C LEU A 428 -22.00 -14.96 9.43
N TYR A 429 -22.38 -13.86 10.10
CA TYR A 429 -22.25 -12.47 9.63
C TYR A 429 -22.18 -11.51 10.81
N TRP A 430 -21.63 -10.32 10.57
CA TRP A 430 -21.79 -9.18 11.46
C TRP A 430 -22.26 -7.95 10.69
N ASN A 431 -22.71 -6.97 11.45
CA ASN A 431 -23.24 -5.73 10.94
C ASN A 431 -22.48 -4.58 11.56
N LEU A 432 -21.90 -3.76 10.69
CA LEU A 432 -21.42 -2.45 11.06
C LEU A 432 -22.62 -1.52 11.14
N PHE A 433 -22.77 -0.88 12.29
CA PHE A 433 -23.78 0.12 12.52
C PHE A 433 -23.12 1.48 12.69
N ILE A 434 -23.54 2.41 11.86
CA ILE A 434 -23.13 3.80 11.92
C ILE A 434 -24.35 4.61 12.30
N GLY A 435 -24.28 5.24 13.48
CA GLY A 435 -25.37 5.99 14.03
C GLY A 435 -25.05 7.43 14.31
N PHE A 436 -26.06 8.26 14.10
CA PHE A 436 -25.98 9.68 14.27
C PHE A 436 -27.14 10.12 15.16
N ASN A 437 -26.85 10.99 16.12
CA ASN A 437 -27.84 11.51 17.04
C ASN A 437 -27.73 13.03 17.08
N SER A 438 -28.82 13.75 16.83
CA SER A 438 -28.89 15.20 17.01
C SER A 438 -29.76 15.57 18.21
N LEU A 439 -29.29 16.55 18.98
CA LEU A 439 -30.15 17.30 19.89
C LEU A 439 -30.98 18.31 19.08
N GLN A 440 -32.22 18.58 19.50
CA GLN A 440 -33.19 19.44 18.79
C GLN A 440 -32.66 20.84 18.39
N SER A 441 -31.56 21.31 18.97
CA SER A 441 -30.97 22.64 18.73
C SER A 441 -29.94 22.70 17.57
N GLN A 442 -29.72 21.63 16.81
CA GLN A 442 -28.68 21.55 15.77
C GLN A 442 -29.18 21.01 14.41
N LEU A 443 -30.32 21.50 13.94
CA LEU A 443 -30.92 21.11 12.65
C LEU A 443 -30.14 21.71 11.46
N GLY A 444 -29.94 20.93 10.39
CA GLY A 444 -29.32 21.38 9.14
C GLY A 444 -27.80 21.24 9.05
N ILE A 445 -27.14 20.61 10.03
CA ILE A 445 -25.71 20.28 9.97
C ILE A 445 -25.52 18.99 9.17
N VAL A 446 -24.48 18.94 8.33
CA VAL A 446 -24.07 17.70 7.65
C VAL A 446 -23.18 16.90 8.59
N HIS A 447 -23.65 15.69 8.86
CA HIS A 447 -23.04 14.68 9.68
C HIS A 447 -22.31 13.71 8.74
N SER A 448 -20.98 13.61 8.78
CA SER A 448 -20.25 12.63 7.98
C SER A 448 -19.29 11.73 8.76
N ILE A 449 -19.14 10.50 8.28
CA ILE A 449 -18.01 9.63 8.55
C ILE A 449 -17.36 9.32 7.21
N SER A 450 -16.05 9.54 7.09
CA SER A 450 -15.27 9.26 5.89
C SER A 450 -14.10 8.34 6.19
N ASP A 451 -13.40 7.93 5.13
CA ASP A 451 -12.17 7.14 5.18
C ASP A 451 -12.35 5.84 5.96
N ILE A 452 -13.52 5.20 5.81
CA ILE A 452 -13.85 3.97 6.54
C ILE A 452 -12.95 2.86 6.02
N LYS A 453 -12.16 2.27 6.93
CA LYS A 453 -11.34 1.09 6.66
C LYS A 453 -11.70 -0.02 7.63
N ILE A 454 -11.88 -1.22 7.09
CA ILE A 454 -11.98 -2.46 7.87
C ILE A 454 -10.84 -3.33 7.39
N GLU A 455 -9.96 -3.74 8.29
CA GLU A 455 -8.82 -4.57 7.95
C GLU A 455 -8.62 -5.64 9.02
N LYS A 456 -7.99 -6.76 8.63
CA LYS A 456 -7.68 -7.84 9.56
C LYS A 456 -6.55 -7.39 10.50
N GLY A 457 -6.67 -7.71 11.79
CA GLY A 457 -5.69 -7.32 12.81
C GLY A 457 -6.30 -6.46 13.91
N ASN A 458 -5.46 -5.95 14.80
CA ASN A 458 -5.86 -5.15 15.97
C ASN A 458 -5.25 -3.73 15.95
N LYS A 459 -4.70 -3.34 14.81
CA LYS A 459 -4.07 -2.04 14.58
C LYS A 459 -4.66 -1.47 13.31
N ALA A 460 -5.14 -0.24 13.37
CA ALA A 460 -5.55 0.48 12.18
C ALA A 460 -4.32 0.99 11.42
N THR A 461 -4.34 0.86 10.10
CA THR A 461 -3.42 1.51 9.17
C THR A 461 -4.12 2.68 8.49
N PRO A 462 -3.38 3.58 7.83
CA PRO A 462 -3.97 4.66 7.05
C PRO A 462 -4.99 4.15 6.03
N TYR A 463 -6.00 4.98 5.77
CA TYR A 463 -7.08 4.65 4.85
C TYR A 463 -6.55 4.29 3.46
N SER A 464 -7.08 3.20 2.90
CA SER A 464 -6.95 2.81 1.50
C SER A 464 -8.36 2.56 0.91
N PRO A 465 -8.57 2.74 -0.40
CA PRO A 465 -9.82 2.39 -1.05
C PRO A 465 -10.18 0.90 -0.88
N TYR A 466 -11.47 0.57 -1.04
CA TYR A 466 -11.92 -0.82 -1.03
C TYR A 466 -11.10 -1.69 -1.99
N GLY A 467 -10.69 -2.87 -1.52
CA GLY A 467 -9.92 -3.83 -2.31
C GLY A 467 -8.44 -3.48 -2.47
N MET A 468 -7.98 -2.41 -1.82
CA MET A 468 -6.59 -1.94 -1.87
C MET A 468 -5.97 -1.91 -0.49
N GLY A 469 -4.67 -2.20 -0.44
CA GLY A 469 -3.81 -1.92 0.70
C GLY A 469 -3.18 -0.53 0.62
N SER A 470 -2.32 -0.23 1.59
CA SER A 470 -1.42 0.93 1.58
C SER A 470 -0.07 0.57 2.16
N ILE A 471 0.99 1.15 1.59
CA ILE A 471 2.32 1.18 2.19
C ILE A 471 2.53 2.59 2.72
N ASN A 472 3.04 2.72 3.95
CA ASN A 472 3.03 3.97 4.71
C ASN A 472 4.39 4.26 5.34
N GLU A 473 4.97 5.40 4.95
CA GLU A 473 6.28 5.86 5.36
C GLU A 473 6.22 7.22 6.08
N LYS A 474 7.00 7.33 7.15
CA LYS A 474 7.22 8.59 7.86
C LYS A 474 8.60 9.13 7.50
N ILE A 475 8.64 10.31 6.88
CA ILE A 475 9.89 11.04 6.60
C ILE A 475 10.06 12.11 7.66
N SER A 476 11.11 12.03 8.47
CA SER A 476 11.41 12.97 9.55
C SER A 476 12.77 13.62 9.37
N ASN A 477 12.98 14.79 10.00
CA ASN A 477 14.34 15.30 10.21
C ASN A 477 15.05 14.49 11.32
N LYS A 478 16.28 14.88 11.69
CA LYS A 478 17.04 14.16 12.75
C LYS A 478 16.29 13.99 14.07
N ASN A 479 15.40 14.92 14.42
CA ASN A 479 14.62 14.82 15.64
C ASN A 479 13.34 14.04 15.37
N VAL A 480 13.33 12.75 15.67
CA VAL A 480 12.15 11.87 15.50
C VAL A 480 11.17 11.95 16.69
N TRP A 481 11.41 12.84 17.66
CA TRP A 481 10.54 13.03 18.82
C TRP A 481 9.48 14.09 18.56
N ASN A 482 8.25 13.64 18.30
CA ASN A 482 7.10 14.53 18.22
C ASN A 482 6.59 14.88 19.62
N ILE A 483 6.97 16.07 20.12
CA ILE A 483 6.60 16.53 21.47
C ILE A 483 5.10 16.74 21.63
N ASP A 484 4.38 17.15 20.58
CA ASP A 484 2.93 17.32 20.61
C ASP A 484 2.21 15.97 20.73
N LYS A 485 2.70 14.95 19.99
CA LYS A 485 2.23 13.57 20.14
C LYS A 485 2.46 13.09 21.58
N PHE A 486 3.65 13.31 22.15
CA PHE A 486 3.96 12.93 23.52
C PHE A 486 3.07 13.67 24.55
N LYS A 487 2.87 14.97 24.38
CA LYS A 487 1.94 15.76 25.20
C LYS A 487 0.55 15.13 25.18
N ASN A 488 0.02 14.80 24.00
CA ASN A 488 -1.34 14.31 23.86
C ASN A 488 -1.56 12.87 24.34
N LEU A 489 -0.51 12.14 24.75
CA LEU A 489 -0.64 10.81 25.37
C LEU A 489 -1.39 10.82 26.70
N TYR A 490 -1.39 11.96 27.41
CA TYR A 490 -2.02 12.07 28.71
C TYR A 490 -2.67 13.44 28.89
N GLY A 491 -3.98 13.47 29.16
CA GLY A 491 -4.77 14.71 29.16
C GLY A 491 -4.35 15.78 30.18
N THR A 492 -3.54 15.43 31.18
CA THR A 492 -2.98 16.39 32.16
C THR A 492 -1.67 17.03 31.71
N ASN A 493 -1.05 16.53 30.62
CA ASN A 493 0.13 17.16 30.06
C ASN A 493 -0.28 18.46 29.34
N THR A 494 0.42 19.54 29.63
CA THR A 494 0.11 20.86 29.06
C THR A 494 1.38 21.64 28.78
N TYR A 495 1.27 22.62 27.87
CA TYR A 495 2.31 23.65 27.77
C TYR A 495 2.03 24.73 28.79
N GLU A 496 3.02 25.07 29.62
CA GLU A 496 2.94 26.19 30.55
C GLU A 496 4.29 26.88 30.72
N THR A 497 4.26 28.16 31.10
CA THR A 497 5.49 28.89 31.40
C THR A 497 5.92 28.59 32.84
N TYR A 498 7.16 28.14 33.01
CA TYR A 498 7.77 27.88 34.31
C TYR A 498 9.19 28.46 34.32
N ASN A 499 9.52 29.27 35.32
CA ASN A 499 10.80 30.02 35.40
C ASN A 499 11.15 30.79 34.10
N ASN A 500 10.16 31.43 33.48
CA ASN A 500 10.27 32.16 32.21
C ASN A 500 10.67 31.30 30.99
N VAL A 501 10.55 29.98 31.09
CA VAL A 501 10.76 29.04 29.98
C VAL A 501 9.42 28.39 29.63
N GLU A 502 9.09 28.30 28.35
CA GLU A 502 7.93 27.57 27.89
C GLU A 502 8.22 26.06 27.98
N CYS A 503 7.48 25.37 28.85
CA CYS A 503 7.76 23.99 29.20
C CYS A 503 6.60 23.08 28.81
N LEU A 504 6.92 21.83 28.46
CA LEU A 504 6.00 20.72 28.64
C LEU A 504 5.92 20.40 30.13
N LYS A 505 4.75 20.63 30.72
CA LYS A 505 4.39 20.11 32.04
C LYS A 505 4.00 18.65 31.89
N LEU A 506 4.85 17.76 32.40
CA LEU A 506 4.65 16.32 32.30
C LEU A 506 4.10 15.77 33.62
N ALA A 507 2.97 15.08 33.56
CA ALA A 507 2.31 14.51 34.73
C ALA A 507 3.04 13.25 35.27
N GLY A 508 3.02 13.09 36.59
CA GLY A 508 3.62 11.97 37.32
C GLY A 508 2.87 10.63 37.19
N SER A 509 2.55 10.23 35.96
CA SER A 509 1.91 8.95 35.63
C SER A 509 2.76 8.18 34.62
N ARG A 510 2.55 6.87 34.50
CA ARG A 510 3.21 6.06 33.46
C ARG A 510 2.67 6.43 32.07
N GLN A 511 3.53 6.91 31.19
CA GLN A 511 3.21 7.30 29.82
C GLN A 511 4.13 6.57 28.85
N VAL A 512 3.56 6.07 27.76
CA VAL A 512 4.23 5.19 26.81
C VAL A 512 4.25 5.87 25.45
N TYR A 513 5.45 6.25 24.99
CA TYR A 513 5.67 6.75 23.64
C TYR A 513 6.19 5.61 22.76
N ASP A 514 5.34 5.10 21.89
CA ASP A 514 5.72 4.08 20.91
C ASP A 514 6.54 4.71 19.79
N PHE A 515 7.65 4.06 19.46
CA PHE A 515 8.62 4.52 18.46
C PHE A 515 9.30 3.31 17.83
N LYS A 516 9.25 3.13 16.51
CA LYS A 516 9.95 2.03 15.84
C LYS A 516 11.27 2.56 15.30
N GLY A 517 12.36 2.33 16.02
CA GLY A 517 13.70 2.69 15.55
C GLY A 517 14.24 1.69 14.52
N GLU A 518 15.20 2.14 13.73
CA GLU A 518 15.95 1.29 12.79
C GLU A 518 16.62 0.13 13.53
N GLU A 519 16.66 -1.03 12.87
CA GLU A 519 17.16 -2.26 13.48
C GLU A 519 18.61 -2.10 13.94
N ASN A 520 18.89 -2.49 15.19
CA ASN A 520 20.24 -2.43 15.77
C ASN A 520 20.89 -1.02 15.85
N THR A 521 20.12 0.04 15.54
CA THR A 521 20.60 1.42 15.53
C THR A 521 20.53 2.05 16.92
N GLN A 522 21.62 2.72 17.32
CA GLN A 522 21.63 3.51 18.56
C GLN A 522 20.87 4.82 18.37
N TYR A 523 20.19 5.23 19.42
CA TYR A 523 19.50 6.51 19.50
C TYR A 523 19.96 7.27 20.73
N THR A 524 20.06 8.59 20.59
CA THR A 524 20.31 9.52 21.69
C THR A 524 19.04 10.31 21.98
N PHE A 525 18.55 10.19 23.21
CA PHE A 525 17.42 10.94 23.73
C PHE A 525 17.92 12.03 24.68
N GLN A 526 17.61 13.29 24.37
CA GLN A 526 17.96 14.43 25.21
C GLN A 526 16.74 15.27 25.59
N PHE A 527 16.82 15.92 26.74
CA PHE A 527 15.90 16.96 27.18
C PHE A 527 16.51 17.81 28.28
N LYS A 528 16.02 19.04 28.44
CA LYS A 528 16.40 19.96 29.51
C LYS A 528 15.28 20.10 30.51
N LEU A 529 15.55 19.67 31.74
CA LEU A 529 14.66 19.87 32.86
C LEU A 529 14.85 21.26 33.45
N ILE A 530 13.77 22.03 33.54
CA ILE A 530 13.73 23.38 34.14
C ILE A 530 13.40 23.31 35.62
N GLY A 531 12.56 22.35 36.03
CA GLY A 531 12.26 22.12 37.43
C GLY A 531 11.12 21.16 37.64
N SER A 532 10.60 21.18 38.86
CA SER A 532 9.62 20.23 39.36
C SER A 532 8.80 20.83 40.49
N THR A 533 7.66 20.21 40.79
CA THR A 533 6.83 20.61 41.94
C THR A 533 7.34 20.08 43.29
N LEU A 534 8.29 19.15 43.30
CA LEU A 534 8.91 18.59 44.51
C LEU A 534 10.43 18.52 44.38
N ASN A 535 11.11 18.43 45.53
CA ASN A 535 12.57 18.38 45.62
C ASN A 535 13.14 16.94 45.62
N ASP A 536 12.27 15.92 45.59
CA ASP A 536 12.64 14.50 45.57
C ASP A 536 12.64 13.93 44.13
N GLU A 537 12.96 12.65 43.97
CA GLU A 537 12.87 11.95 42.69
C GLU A 537 11.38 11.82 42.29
N ILE A 538 11.02 12.22 41.06
CA ILE A 538 9.61 12.39 40.61
C ILE A 538 9.23 11.40 39.51
N GLY A 539 10.23 10.82 38.85
CA GLY A 539 10.04 9.80 37.83
C GLY A 539 11.31 9.55 37.04
N ALA A 540 11.21 8.68 36.04
CA ALA A 540 12.33 8.27 35.20
C ALA A 540 11.88 8.00 33.77
N PHE A 541 12.81 8.16 32.82
CA PHE A 541 12.65 7.64 31.48
C PHE A 541 13.22 6.23 31.38
N SER A 542 12.61 5.38 30.55
CA SER A 542 13.14 4.06 30.21
C SER A 542 13.16 3.88 28.71
N LEU A 543 14.29 3.43 28.18
CA LEU A 543 14.47 3.05 26.77
C LEU A 543 14.18 1.55 26.65
N VAL A 544 13.17 1.16 25.87
CA VAL A 544 12.71 -0.23 25.75
C VAL A 544 13.04 -0.79 24.38
N TYR A 545 13.54 -2.02 24.33
CA TYR A 545 14.03 -2.68 23.13
C TYR A 545 13.08 -3.77 22.62
N SER A 546 13.22 -4.14 21.35
CA SER A 546 12.38 -5.16 20.67
C SER A 546 12.41 -6.52 21.35
N ASP A 547 13.51 -6.88 22.00
CA ASP A 547 13.68 -8.12 22.76
C ASP A 547 13.04 -8.10 24.16
N GLY A 548 12.35 -7.01 24.51
CA GLY A 548 11.68 -6.82 25.80
C GLY A 548 12.60 -6.30 26.91
N THR A 549 13.91 -6.20 26.69
CA THR A 549 14.81 -5.57 27.67
C THR A 549 14.59 -4.06 27.72
N SER A 550 14.97 -3.42 28.82
CA SER A 550 14.92 -1.96 28.94
C SER A 550 16.08 -1.40 29.74
N ASP A 551 16.45 -0.15 29.43
CA ASP A 551 17.37 0.64 30.24
C ASP A 551 16.62 1.68 31.02
N TYR A 552 16.54 1.46 32.32
CA TYR A 552 16.01 2.42 33.27
C TYR A 552 16.98 3.59 33.46
N LYS A 553 16.54 4.81 33.17
CA LYS A 553 17.30 6.05 33.32
C LYS A 553 16.67 6.91 34.42
N GLY A 554 16.78 6.44 35.68
CA GLY A 554 16.31 7.12 36.89
C GLY A 554 17.36 7.94 37.63
N GLY A 555 16.94 8.64 38.67
CA GLY A 555 17.74 9.51 39.55
C GLY A 555 17.05 10.84 39.86
N ILE A 556 17.38 11.46 41.01
CA ILE A 556 16.88 12.79 41.43
C ILE A 556 17.01 13.77 40.26
N LEU A 557 15.86 14.16 39.71
CA LEU A 557 15.77 15.02 38.55
C LEU A 557 15.98 16.48 38.98
N THR A 558 17.24 16.88 39.19
CA THR A 558 17.60 18.30 39.37
C THR A 558 17.56 19.03 38.03
N PRO A 559 17.26 20.34 37.99
CA PRO A 559 17.31 21.13 36.76
C PRO A 559 18.68 21.02 36.06
N LYS A 560 18.71 20.39 34.88
CA LYS A 560 19.87 20.25 33.99
C LYS A 560 19.44 19.63 32.66
N THR A 561 20.37 19.54 31.72
CA THR A 561 20.22 18.71 30.52
C THR A 561 20.52 17.25 30.83
N TYR A 562 19.62 16.37 30.41
CA TYR A 562 19.77 14.91 30.45
C TYR A 562 19.99 14.41 29.03
N ILE A 563 20.92 13.47 28.88
CA ILE A 563 21.25 12.81 27.62
C ILE A 563 21.35 11.32 27.92
N PHE A 564 20.56 10.51 27.21
CA PHE A 564 20.52 9.08 27.34
C PHE A 564 20.76 8.43 25.98
N THR A 565 21.81 7.62 25.90
CA THR A 565 22.09 6.82 24.71
C THR A 565 21.52 5.42 24.91
N SER A 566 20.83 4.91 23.89
CA SER A 566 20.34 3.53 23.82
C SER A 566 21.50 2.55 23.61
N LYS A 567 21.29 1.28 23.92
CA LYS A 567 22.30 0.22 23.76
C LYS A 567 22.59 -0.05 22.29
N ALA A 568 23.88 -0.23 21.98
CA ALA A 568 24.31 -0.72 20.67
C ALA A 568 23.75 -2.12 20.40
N ASN A 569 23.50 -2.42 19.12
CA ASN A 569 22.98 -3.72 18.65
C ASN A 569 21.63 -4.10 19.29
N LYS A 570 20.78 -3.10 19.54
CA LYS A 570 19.44 -3.27 20.07
C LYS A 570 18.50 -2.31 19.33
N THR A 571 17.36 -2.80 18.89
CA THR A 571 16.32 -1.97 18.26
C THR A 571 15.47 -1.29 19.33
N LEU A 572 15.48 0.05 19.39
CA LEU A 572 14.64 0.83 20.30
C LEU A 572 13.19 0.83 19.79
N VAL A 573 12.24 0.39 20.60
CA VAL A 573 10.82 0.27 20.22
C VAL A 573 9.87 1.18 21.00
N ARG A 574 10.36 1.79 22.09
CA ARG A 574 9.54 2.64 22.96
C ARG A 574 10.37 3.44 23.95
N ILE A 575 9.87 4.61 24.30
CA ILE A 575 10.33 5.39 25.46
C ILE A 575 9.20 5.48 26.48
N ILE A 576 9.48 5.12 27.73
CA ILE A 576 8.49 5.16 28.82
C ILE A 576 8.87 6.24 29.82
N TRP A 577 7.95 7.16 30.09
CA TRP A 577 8.01 7.99 31.29
C TRP A 577 7.29 7.27 32.43
N SER A 578 7.95 7.09 33.56
CA SER A 578 7.39 6.47 34.77
C SER A 578 7.40 7.47 35.92
N GLY A 579 6.37 8.32 35.97
CA GLY A 579 6.12 9.20 37.11
C GLY A 579 5.52 8.46 38.31
N TRP A 580 5.81 8.92 39.53
CA TRP A 580 5.47 8.18 40.76
C TRP A 580 4.20 8.62 41.47
N SER A 581 3.61 9.77 41.13
CA SER A 581 2.39 10.26 41.76
C SER A 581 1.64 11.23 40.84
N ALA A 582 0.34 11.01 40.69
CA ALA A 582 -0.54 11.72 39.76
C ALA A 582 -0.69 13.24 40.04
N GLY A 583 -0.12 13.75 41.13
CA GLY A 583 -0.09 15.18 41.48
C GLY A 583 1.29 15.85 41.32
N HIS A 584 2.30 15.11 40.90
CA HIS A 584 3.67 15.64 40.74
C HIS A 584 3.93 15.95 39.27
N PHE A 585 4.59 17.07 39.02
CA PHE A 585 4.90 17.51 37.67
C PHE A 585 6.39 17.81 37.53
N ILE A 586 6.91 17.48 36.35
CA ILE A 586 8.19 17.99 35.88
C ILE A 586 7.97 18.96 34.73
N TYR A 587 8.89 19.91 34.62
CA TYR A 587 8.88 20.98 33.64
C TYR A 587 10.06 20.79 32.71
N ILE A 588 9.79 20.33 31.49
CA ILE A 588 10.80 20.12 30.46
C ILE A 588 10.72 21.27 29.48
N ASP A 589 11.84 21.92 29.17
CA ASP A 589 11.92 22.94 28.13
C ASP A 589 11.41 22.35 26.81
N LYS A 590 10.36 22.95 26.24
CA LYS A 590 9.73 22.39 25.03
C LYS A 590 10.71 22.34 23.85
N ASN A 591 11.69 23.25 23.83
CA ASN A 591 12.68 23.38 22.77
C ASN A 591 13.98 22.63 23.09
N SER A 592 13.88 21.50 23.79
CA SER A 592 15.04 20.69 24.18
C SER A 592 14.85 19.19 24.01
N MET A 593 13.61 18.73 23.86
CA MET A 593 13.32 17.30 23.70
C MET A 593 13.68 16.85 22.29
N GLN A 594 14.65 15.95 22.19
CA GLN A 594 15.10 15.40 20.91
C GLN A 594 15.46 13.93 21.05
N LEU A 595 14.93 13.12 20.16
CA LEU A 595 15.37 11.74 19.93
C LEU A 595 15.98 11.71 18.54
N GLU A 596 17.22 11.25 18.41
CA GLU A 596 17.92 11.19 17.12
C GLU A 596 18.79 9.93 17.01
N PRO A 597 19.00 9.40 15.80
CA PRO A 597 19.92 8.29 15.58
C PRO A 597 21.37 8.74 15.89
N GLY A 598 22.17 7.79 16.37
CA GLY A 598 23.56 8.01 16.77
C GLY A 598 23.77 7.97 18.28
N SER A 599 25.06 7.96 18.65
CA SER A 599 25.51 7.79 20.04
C SER A 599 25.80 9.11 20.76
N THR A 600 25.74 10.24 20.06
CA THR A 600 26.04 11.58 20.57
C THR A 600 24.89 12.53 20.31
N ALA A 601 24.59 13.37 21.30
CA ALA A 601 23.59 14.42 21.18
C ALA A 601 24.09 15.57 20.29
N SER A 602 23.23 16.06 19.42
CA SER A 602 23.44 17.24 18.59
C SER A 602 22.65 18.45 19.10
N PRO A 603 22.93 19.67 18.61
CA PRO A 603 22.11 20.83 18.93
C PRO A 603 20.64 20.60 18.57
N TYR A 604 19.74 21.05 19.44
CA TYR A 604 18.30 20.89 19.27
C TYR A 604 17.83 21.42 17.92
N VAL A 605 17.03 20.62 17.23
CA VAL A 605 16.16 21.09 16.15
C VAL A 605 14.72 20.70 16.46
N GLU A 606 13.80 21.56 16.05
CA GLU A 606 12.38 21.25 16.10
C GLU A 606 12.07 20.04 15.21
N HIS A 607 11.27 19.11 15.74
CA HIS A 607 10.79 17.96 14.97
C HIS A 607 9.97 18.42 13.77
N LYS A 608 10.25 17.83 12.60
CA LYS A 608 9.45 17.99 11.39
C LYS A 608 9.27 16.63 10.74
N GLU A 609 8.05 16.36 10.30
CA GLU A 609 7.70 15.12 9.62
C GLU A 609 6.79 15.35 8.40
N GLN A 610 6.83 14.40 7.47
CA GLN A 610 5.96 14.24 6.31
C GLN A 610 5.44 12.82 6.32
N ASP A 611 4.16 12.66 5.98
CA ASP A 611 3.54 11.37 5.72
C ASP A 611 3.62 11.09 4.22
N TYR A 612 4.09 9.91 3.84
CA TYR A 612 4.00 9.41 2.48
C TYR A 612 3.31 8.06 2.50
N SER A 613 2.18 7.96 1.79
CA SER A 613 1.43 6.72 1.67
C SER A 613 1.12 6.50 0.21
N ILE A 614 1.32 5.27 -0.26
CA ILE A 614 0.87 4.83 -1.59
C ILE A 614 -0.13 3.70 -1.45
N PHE A 615 -1.16 3.70 -2.29
CA PHE A 615 -2.09 2.57 -2.34
C PHE A 615 -1.51 1.48 -3.23
N VAL A 616 -1.81 0.22 -2.89
CA VAL A 616 -1.47 -0.94 -3.73
C VAL A 616 -2.74 -1.73 -4.02
N GLN A 617 -2.92 -2.16 -5.27
CA GLN A 617 -4.07 -2.98 -5.67
C GLN A 617 -3.89 -4.44 -5.23
N GLN A 618 -2.64 -4.88 -5.04
CA GLN A 618 -2.31 -6.16 -4.44
C GLN A 618 -1.11 -5.99 -3.50
N PRO A 619 -0.99 -6.82 -2.45
CA PRO A 619 0.19 -6.78 -1.58
C PRO A 619 1.48 -6.91 -2.39
N PHE A 620 2.46 -6.07 -2.10
CA PHE A 620 3.77 -6.11 -2.72
C PHE A 620 4.64 -7.15 -2.01
N ARG A 621 4.87 -8.27 -2.72
CA ARG A 621 5.51 -9.46 -2.15
C ARG A 621 6.98 -9.54 -2.54
N SER A 622 7.72 -10.37 -1.82
CA SER A 622 9.10 -10.74 -2.17
C SER A 622 9.38 -12.22 -1.95
N ILE A 623 10.26 -12.80 -2.79
CA ILE A 623 10.89 -14.10 -2.53
C ILE A 623 12.39 -13.96 -2.85
N GLY A 624 13.22 -14.05 -1.82
CA GLY A 624 14.65 -13.72 -1.95
C GLY A 624 14.82 -12.25 -2.34
N ASP A 625 15.64 -11.98 -3.36
CA ASP A 625 15.91 -10.63 -3.87
C ASP A 625 14.89 -10.16 -4.91
N VAL A 626 13.94 -11.02 -5.32
CA VAL A 626 12.88 -10.64 -6.26
C VAL A 626 11.73 -10.01 -5.50
N ARG A 627 11.33 -8.81 -5.90
CA ARG A 627 10.33 -7.97 -5.22
C ARG A 627 9.34 -7.41 -6.23
N ASP A 628 8.07 -7.32 -5.84
CA ASP A 628 7.08 -6.52 -6.54
C ASP A 628 7.44 -5.03 -6.40
N CYS A 629 7.10 -4.18 -7.38
CA CYS A 629 7.45 -2.76 -7.33
C CYS A 629 6.55 -1.90 -8.21
N PHE A 630 6.72 -0.58 -8.17
CA PHE A 630 6.16 0.32 -9.17
C PHE A 630 7.12 0.53 -10.34
N VAL A 631 6.60 0.67 -11.56
CA VAL A 631 7.40 0.96 -12.75
C VAL A 631 6.72 1.99 -13.64
N LYS A 632 7.47 3.01 -14.09
CA LYS A 632 7.01 3.97 -15.09
C LYS A 632 7.34 3.47 -16.50
N LYS A 633 6.31 3.27 -17.32
CA LYS A 633 6.44 2.97 -18.75
C LYS A 633 6.10 4.21 -19.58
N SER A 634 6.19 4.09 -20.91
CA SER A 634 5.90 5.20 -21.84
C SER A 634 4.46 5.70 -21.77
N ASP A 635 3.53 4.86 -21.32
CA ASP A 635 2.09 5.10 -21.31
C ASP A 635 1.50 5.29 -19.89
N GLY A 636 2.31 5.15 -18.83
CA GLY A 636 1.87 5.37 -17.45
C GLY A 636 2.65 4.58 -16.41
N TRP A 637 2.18 4.67 -15.15
CA TRP A 637 2.69 3.88 -14.04
C TRP A 637 1.95 2.55 -13.92
N TYR A 638 2.68 1.53 -13.48
CA TYR A 638 2.18 0.17 -13.28
C TYR A 638 2.68 -0.40 -11.96
N GLU A 639 1.85 -1.18 -11.28
CA GLU A 639 2.29 -2.16 -10.28
C GLU A 639 2.86 -3.37 -11.03
N ARG A 640 4.13 -3.66 -10.80
CA ARG A 640 4.85 -4.80 -11.36
C ARG A 640 4.90 -5.91 -10.34
N HIS A 641 4.18 -7.01 -10.61
CA HIS A 641 4.15 -8.18 -9.74
C HIS A 641 4.97 -9.33 -10.33
N TRP A 642 6.02 -9.71 -9.64
CA TRP A 642 6.82 -10.89 -9.91
C TRP A 642 6.35 -12.10 -9.11
N ILE A 643 5.76 -11.89 -7.93
CA ILE A 643 5.37 -13.00 -7.04
C ILE A 643 3.88 -13.26 -7.22
N LYS A 644 3.53 -14.48 -7.64
CA LYS A 644 2.14 -14.91 -7.77
C LYS A 644 1.70 -15.71 -6.54
N GLU A 645 0.61 -15.26 -5.92
CA GLU A 645 -0.15 -16.06 -4.97
C GLU A 645 -1.01 -17.08 -5.71
N PHE A 646 -1.07 -18.31 -5.18
CA PHE A 646 -1.88 -19.37 -5.73
C PHE A 646 -2.62 -20.15 -4.65
N ILE A 647 -3.95 -20.17 -4.75
CA ILE A 647 -4.83 -20.96 -3.87
C ILE A 647 -4.85 -22.40 -4.36
N VAL A 648 -4.28 -23.31 -3.57
CA VAL A 648 -4.02 -24.69 -4.00
C VAL A 648 -5.27 -25.45 -4.39
N SER A 649 -6.37 -25.29 -3.64
CA SER A 649 -7.63 -25.98 -3.90
C SER A 649 -8.24 -25.69 -5.27
N GLN A 650 -7.90 -24.55 -5.88
CA GLN A 650 -8.41 -24.13 -7.18
C GLN A 650 -7.62 -24.71 -8.36
N ASN A 651 -6.50 -25.42 -8.12
CA ASN A 651 -5.71 -26.01 -9.19
C ASN A 651 -6.45 -27.16 -9.88
N THR A 652 -6.46 -27.15 -11.21
CA THR A 652 -7.02 -28.22 -12.04
C THR A 652 -6.01 -29.33 -12.33
N GLY A 653 -4.71 -29.06 -12.22
CA GLY A 653 -3.60 -29.98 -12.52
C GLY A 653 -3.01 -30.71 -11.31
N ILE A 654 -3.80 -31.00 -10.27
CA ILE A 654 -3.35 -31.77 -9.10
C ILE A 654 -3.43 -33.26 -9.37
N ASN A 655 -2.36 -33.99 -9.05
CA ASN A 655 -2.30 -35.45 -9.14
C ASN A 655 -1.64 -36.05 -7.89
N LEU A 656 -2.11 -37.21 -7.44
CA LEU A 656 -1.40 -37.99 -6.44
C LEU A 656 -0.32 -38.84 -7.13
N GLN A 657 0.95 -38.60 -6.82
CA GLN A 657 2.04 -39.39 -7.40
C GLN A 657 2.21 -40.74 -6.69
N SER A 658 2.26 -40.73 -5.35
CA SER A 658 2.50 -41.91 -4.53
C SER A 658 2.15 -41.63 -3.07
N ILE A 659 1.99 -42.70 -2.29
CA ILE A 659 2.00 -42.67 -0.82
C ILE A 659 3.16 -43.58 -0.39
N ASN A 660 4.07 -43.09 0.45
CA ASN A 660 5.23 -43.87 0.89
C ASN A 660 4.91 -44.73 2.13
N ASP A 661 5.88 -45.54 2.57
CA ASP A 661 5.72 -46.47 3.71
C ASP A 661 5.53 -45.76 5.06
N TYR A 662 5.91 -44.48 5.15
CA TYR A 662 5.66 -43.61 6.31
C TYR A 662 4.26 -42.98 6.28
N GLY A 663 3.45 -43.30 5.27
CA GLY A 663 2.10 -42.78 5.12
C GLY A 663 2.06 -41.33 4.63
N ILE A 664 3.10 -40.81 3.97
CA ILE A 664 3.12 -39.48 3.36
C ILE A 664 2.59 -39.57 1.93
N ALA A 665 1.47 -38.90 1.67
CA ALA A 665 0.87 -38.74 0.35
C ALA A 665 1.52 -37.55 -0.38
N ASN A 666 2.02 -37.82 -1.59
CA ASN A 666 2.78 -36.84 -2.39
C ASN A 666 1.94 -36.33 -3.56
N PHE A 667 1.29 -35.19 -3.36
CA PHE A 667 0.49 -34.53 -4.39
C PHE A 667 1.36 -33.62 -5.24
N TYR A 668 1.37 -33.83 -6.55
CA TYR A 668 2.04 -32.97 -7.50
C TYR A 668 1.06 -31.98 -8.11
N MET A 669 1.50 -30.75 -8.28
CA MET A 669 0.75 -29.69 -8.95
C MET A 669 1.61 -29.03 -10.01
N VAL A 670 1.01 -28.78 -11.18
CA VAL A 670 1.63 -28.05 -12.29
C VAL A 670 1.16 -26.60 -12.25
N PHE A 671 2.08 -25.65 -12.45
CA PHE A 671 1.74 -24.26 -12.74
C PHE A 671 1.57 -24.09 -14.26
N GLN A 672 0.47 -23.49 -14.69
CA GLN A 672 0.24 -23.21 -16.12
C GLN A 672 1.05 -21.96 -16.52
N ASN A 673 1.91 -22.12 -17.53
CA ASN A 673 2.73 -21.14 -18.29
C ASN A 673 2.99 -19.77 -17.61
N ASN A 674 4.29 -19.52 -17.31
CA ASN A 674 4.97 -18.24 -16.98
C ASN A 674 5.73 -18.26 -15.64
N TYR A 675 6.70 -19.17 -15.47
CA TYR A 675 7.57 -19.26 -14.27
C TYR A 675 9.04 -18.88 -14.55
N TYR A 676 9.69 -18.17 -13.62
CA TYR A 676 11.07 -17.67 -13.74
C TYR A 676 12.11 -18.76 -13.58
N ASP A 677 13.25 -18.54 -14.21
CA ASP A 677 14.44 -19.39 -14.29
C ASP A 677 14.73 -20.25 -13.04
N LEU A 678 15.05 -21.52 -13.29
CA LEU A 678 15.08 -22.63 -12.34
C LEU A 678 16.50 -22.99 -11.86
N THR A 679 17.44 -22.07 -11.95
CA THR A 679 18.80 -22.33 -11.47
C THR A 679 18.92 -22.26 -9.93
N SER A 680 17.99 -21.59 -9.24
CA SER A 680 17.89 -21.54 -7.78
C SER A 680 16.69 -22.37 -7.26
N LYS A 681 16.94 -23.23 -6.26
CA LYS A 681 15.88 -24.05 -5.63
C LYS A 681 14.97 -23.22 -4.69
N ASP A 682 15.18 -21.91 -4.55
CA ASP A 682 14.70 -21.06 -3.44
C ASP A 682 13.54 -20.10 -3.80
N ASN A 683 12.82 -20.37 -4.90
CA ASN A 683 11.90 -19.41 -5.51
C ASN A 683 10.41 -19.64 -5.16
N GLN A 684 10.09 -20.25 -4.01
CA GLN A 684 8.72 -20.55 -3.58
C GLN A 684 8.54 -20.50 -2.06
N LEU A 685 7.35 -20.06 -1.61
CA LEU A 685 6.91 -20.07 -0.21
C LEU A 685 5.55 -20.78 -0.04
N CYS A 686 5.24 -21.23 1.17
CA CYS A 686 3.96 -21.86 1.51
C CYS A 686 3.54 -21.48 2.94
N ASN A 687 2.26 -21.14 3.14
CA ASN A 687 1.75 -20.71 4.44
C ASN A 687 1.66 -21.84 5.48
N LEU A 688 1.58 -23.10 5.05
CA LEU A 688 1.40 -24.25 5.95
C LEU A 688 2.57 -25.23 5.97
N PHE A 689 3.55 -25.10 5.08
CA PHE A 689 4.56 -26.13 4.92
C PHE A 689 5.96 -25.55 4.80
N SER A 690 6.88 -26.17 5.53
CA SER A 690 8.31 -25.96 5.34
C SER A 690 8.79 -26.62 4.05
N LYS A 691 9.77 -25.99 3.41
CA LYS A 691 10.42 -26.53 2.23
C LYS A 691 11.23 -27.77 2.59
N GLN A 692 11.14 -28.79 1.75
CA GLN A 692 11.91 -30.03 1.85
C GLN A 692 12.92 -30.14 0.71
N THR A 693 13.90 -31.01 0.89
CA THR A 693 14.94 -31.34 -0.12
C THR A 693 15.06 -32.84 -0.38
N SER A 694 14.36 -33.66 0.40
CA SER A 694 14.40 -35.11 0.36
C SER A 694 13.56 -35.70 -0.77
N SER A 695 13.97 -36.88 -1.25
CA SER A 695 13.13 -37.74 -2.09
C SER A 695 11.91 -38.23 -1.31
N ILE A 696 10.78 -38.42 -1.98
CA ILE A 696 9.55 -38.93 -1.35
C ILE A 696 9.76 -40.30 -0.67
N ALA A 697 10.64 -41.15 -1.21
CA ALA A 697 10.88 -42.49 -0.67
C ALA A 697 11.39 -42.50 0.79
N THR A 698 12.07 -41.44 1.23
CA THR A 698 12.66 -41.33 2.58
C THR A 698 12.06 -40.18 3.38
N THR A 699 10.95 -39.59 2.92
CA THR A 699 10.35 -38.45 3.60
C THR A 699 9.40 -38.93 4.70
N GLU A 700 9.68 -38.54 5.94
CA GLU A 700 8.91 -38.97 7.11
C GLU A 700 7.96 -37.88 7.63
N THR A 701 8.08 -36.66 7.11
CA THR A 701 7.35 -35.47 7.58
C THR A 701 6.57 -34.77 6.47
N GLU A 702 5.55 -34.00 6.87
CA GLU A 702 4.80 -33.13 5.97
C GLU A 702 5.66 -31.94 5.49
N GLY A 703 5.37 -31.40 4.31
CA GLY A 703 6.14 -30.29 3.75
C GLY A 703 5.82 -30.03 2.29
N PHE A 704 6.60 -29.15 1.65
CA PHE A 704 6.54 -28.96 0.20
C PHE A 704 7.91 -29.10 -0.46
N LEU A 705 7.94 -29.54 -1.71
CA LEU A 705 9.17 -29.60 -2.50
C LEU A 705 8.92 -28.95 -3.87
N PRO A 706 9.56 -27.81 -4.18
CA PRO A 706 9.62 -27.27 -5.53
C PRO A 706 10.19 -28.33 -6.48
N THR A 707 9.56 -28.51 -7.64
CA THR A 707 9.97 -29.55 -8.59
C THR A 707 9.95 -29.06 -10.03
N MET A 708 10.88 -29.61 -10.81
CA MET A 708 10.99 -29.40 -12.24
C MET A 708 10.86 -30.75 -12.93
N ASN A 709 9.84 -30.93 -13.76
CA ASN A 709 9.76 -32.07 -14.65
C ASN A 709 10.38 -31.71 -16.01
N LEU A 710 11.70 -31.92 -16.11
CA LEU A 710 12.50 -31.67 -17.32
C LEU A 710 11.97 -32.40 -18.56
N ALA A 711 11.32 -33.55 -18.41
CA ALA A 711 10.82 -34.36 -19.53
C ALA A 711 9.49 -33.85 -20.13
N ALA A 712 8.73 -33.07 -19.36
CA ALA A 712 7.43 -32.53 -19.78
C ALA A 712 7.43 -31.00 -19.97
N GLY A 713 8.52 -30.31 -19.59
CA GLY A 713 8.57 -28.85 -19.58
C GLY A 713 7.63 -28.22 -18.53
N LEU A 714 7.22 -28.99 -17.51
CA LEU A 714 6.24 -28.59 -16.52
C LEU A 714 6.92 -28.29 -15.18
N ILE A 715 6.62 -27.11 -14.64
CA ILE A 715 7.17 -26.58 -13.39
C ILE A 715 6.08 -26.60 -12.34
N GLY A 716 6.42 -26.98 -11.11
CA GLY A 716 5.40 -27.17 -10.10
C GLY A 716 5.93 -27.33 -8.70
N VAL A 717 5.09 -27.91 -7.87
CA VAL A 717 5.38 -28.17 -6.46
C VAL A 717 4.76 -29.50 -6.05
N TYR A 718 5.50 -30.24 -5.23
CA TYR A 718 4.93 -31.34 -4.46
C TYR A 718 4.45 -30.82 -3.11
N ILE A 719 3.20 -31.10 -2.76
CA ILE A 719 2.67 -30.93 -1.41
C ILE A 719 2.57 -32.31 -0.78
N ARG A 720 3.25 -32.47 0.35
CA ARG A 720 3.41 -33.74 1.06
C ARG A 720 2.67 -33.65 2.38
N ILE A 721 1.64 -34.47 2.52
CA ILE A 721 0.81 -34.49 3.72
C ILE A 721 0.65 -35.92 4.23
N LEU A 722 0.31 -36.05 5.51
CA LEU A 722 -0.07 -37.33 6.07
C LEU A 722 -1.29 -37.87 5.33
N SER A 723 -1.24 -39.14 4.94
CA SER A 723 -2.33 -39.86 4.28
C SER A 723 -3.57 -40.00 5.18
N SER A 724 -3.45 -39.74 6.48
CA SER A 724 -4.60 -39.58 7.38
C SER A 724 -5.41 -38.30 7.12
N ARG A 725 -4.82 -37.28 6.48
CA ARG A 725 -5.51 -36.05 6.07
C ARG A 725 -6.18 -36.20 4.70
N ALA A 726 -5.48 -36.78 3.73
CA ALA A 726 -6.04 -37.10 2.42
C ALA A 726 -5.24 -38.21 1.69
N LYS A 727 -5.96 -39.09 0.99
CA LYS A 727 -5.42 -40.18 0.15
C LYS A 727 -5.86 -40.08 -1.32
N THR A 728 -6.75 -39.15 -1.64
CA THR A 728 -7.22 -38.89 -3.01
C THR A 728 -7.09 -37.40 -3.34
N VAL A 729 -7.16 -37.06 -4.64
CA VAL A 729 -7.06 -35.66 -5.10
C VAL A 729 -8.25 -34.84 -4.58
N GLU A 730 -9.44 -35.42 -4.57
CA GLU A 730 -10.67 -34.80 -4.07
C GLU A 730 -10.57 -34.50 -2.57
N GLU A 731 -10.14 -35.48 -1.77
CA GLU A 731 -9.89 -35.28 -0.34
C GLU A 731 -8.84 -34.19 -0.10
N PHE A 732 -7.77 -34.18 -0.90
CA PHE A 732 -6.73 -33.16 -0.80
C PHE A 732 -7.25 -31.77 -1.15
N LYS A 733 -8.05 -31.62 -2.21
CA LYS A 733 -8.66 -30.33 -2.57
C LYS A 733 -9.59 -29.82 -1.47
N GLN A 734 -10.39 -30.71 -0.88
CA GLN A 734 -11.25 -30.36 0.24
C GLN A 734 -10.42 -29.92 1.45
N TRP A 735 -9.41 -30.70 1.82
CA TRP A 735 -8.51 -30.38 2.92
C TRP A 735 -7.77 -29.05 2.70
N ALA A 736 -7.18 -28.85 1.52
CA ALA A 736 -6.49 -27.62 1.13
C ALA A 736 -7.42 -26.40 1.17
N ASN A 737 -8.69 -26.56 0.77
CA ASN A 737 -9.68 -25.49 0.83
C ASN A 737 -10.04 -25.14 2.29
N THR A 738 -10.28 -26.15 3.12
CA THR A 738 -10.60 -25.95 4.55
C THR A 738 -9.46 -25.28 5.32
N ASN A 739 -8.21 -25.56 4.95
CA ASN A 739 -7.03 -25.01 5.63
C ASN A 739 -6.44 -23.79 4.90
N ASN A 740 -7.11 -23.24 3.88
CA ASN A 740 -6.64 -22.08 3.12
C ASN A 740 -5.18 -22.24 2.63
N LEU A 741 -4.84 -23.41 2.06
CA LEU A 741 -3.49 -23.70 1.61
C LEU A 741 -3.12 -22.81 0.41
N LYS A 742 -2.07 -22.01 0.59
CA LYS A 742 -1.51 -21.10 -0.41
C LYS A 742 -0.06 -21.44 -0.73
N ASN A 743 0.31 -21.20 -1.98
CA ASN A 743 1.69 -21.25 -2.44
C ASN A 743 2.02 -19.96 -3.18
N TYR A 744 3.24 -19.47 -3.00
CA TYR A 744 3.74 -18.24 -3.60
C TYR A 744 4.96 -18.59 -4.44
N TYR A 745 5.06 -18.02 -5.64
CA TYR A 745 6.11 -18.39 -6.57
C TYR A 745 6.46 -17.26 -7.54
N ILE A 746 7.71 -17.23 -8.02
CA ILE A 746 8.22 -16.18 -8.90
C ILE A 746 7.83 -16.42 -10.38
N LEU A 747 7.31 -15.40 -11.05
CA LEU A 747 6.89 -15.41 -12.47
C LEU A 747 8.05 -15.14 -13.43
N ALA A 748 8.05 -15.80 -14.61
CA ALA A 748 9.11 -15.60 -15.62
C ALA A 748 9.11 -14.20 -16.19
N GLU A 749 7.90 -13.71 -16.44
CA GLU A 749 7.61 -12.37 -16.86
C GLU A 749 6.66 -11.79 -15.81
N PRO A 750 6.91 -10.56 -15.35
CA PRO A 750 6.06 -9.96 -14.35
C PRO A 750 4.66 -9.68 -14.91
N LEU A 751 3.67 -9.67 -14.02
CA LEU A 751 2.36 -9.11 -14.31
C LEU A 751 2.40 -7.62 -14.02
N ASP A 752 2.22 -6.79 -15.06
CA ASP A 752 2.12 -5.35 -14.90
C ASP A 752 0.64 -4.92 -14.88
N LEU A 753 0.16 -4.45 -13.74
CA LEU A 753 -1.20 -3.94 -13.52
C LEU A 753 -1.18 -2.40 -13.61
N PRO A 754 -1.96 -1.74 -14.49
CA PRO A 754 -1.98 -0.28 -14.57
C PRO A 754 -2.34 0.36 -13.22
N CYS A 755 -1.58 1.39 -12.82
CA CYS A 755 -1.91 2.17 -11.63
C CYS A 755 -3.21 2.95 -11.83
N THR A 756 -3.98 3.10 -10.76
CA THR A 756 -5.12 4.02 -10.71
C THR A 756 -4.66 5.47 -10.82
N GLU A 757 -5.60 6.38 -11.10
CA GLU A 757 -5.32 7.82 -11.14
C GLU A 757 -4.78 8.33 -9.80
N THR A 758 -5.33 7.85 -8.68
CA THR A 758 -4.87 8.22 -7.34
C THR A 758 -3.43 7.76 -7.08
N GLN A 759 -3.09 6.52 -7.44
CA GLN A 759 -1.71 6.02 -7.32
C GLN A 759 -0.74 6.81 -8.19
N THR A 760 -1.15 7.16 -9.42
CA THR A 760 -0.34 7.99 -10.32
C THR A 760 -0.05 9.35 -9.69
N GLN A 761 -1.05 10.00 -9.08
CA GLN A 761 -0.85 11.26 -8.37
C GLN A 761 0.09 11.11 -7.16
N GLN A 762 0.04 9.99 -6.43
CA GLN A 762 0.94 9.72 -5.30
C GLN A 762 2.40 9.50 -5.77
N LEU A 763 2.60 8.79 -6.88
CA LEU A 763 3.92 8.53 -7.47
C LEU A 763 4.56 9.77 -8.12
N GLU A 764 3.75 10.74 -8.53
CA GLU A 764 4.24 11.98 -9.13
C GLU A 764 4.47 13.12 -8.11
N ASN A 765 3.87 13.01 -6.92
CA ASN A 765 4.03 13.98 -5.83
C ASN A 765 4.93 13.41 -4.72
N LEU A 766 6.21 13.22 -5.04
CA LEU A 766 7.18 12.67 -4.10
C LEU A 766 7.49 13.64 -2.94
N PRO A 767 7.88 13.14 -1.77
CA PRO A 767 8.29 13.98 -0.65
C PRO A 767 9.65 14.65 -0.90
N SER A 768 10.04 15.54 0.01
CA SER A 768 11.37 16.16 0.04
C SER A 768 12.16 15.72 1.26
N THR A 769 13.48 15.71 1.14
CA THR A 769 14.40 15.57 2.29
C THR A 769 14.33 16.81 3.20
N TYR A 770 14.84 16.67 4.42
CA TYR A 770 15.10 17.79 5.31
C TYR A 770 16.53 18.28 5.21
N LYS A 771 16.85 19.40 5.87
CA LYS A 771 18.22 19.87 5.99
C LYS A 771 19.02 19.00 6.97
N ASP A 772 20.26 18.73 6.58
CA ASP A 772 21.32 17.96 7.25
C ASP A 772 21.04 16.47 7.46
N PHE A 773 19.83 16.10 7.87
CA PHE A 773 19.46 14.71 8.11
C PHE A 773 18.02 14.46 7.73
N THR A 774 17.78 13.35 7.03
CA THR A 774 16.45 12.83 6.72
C THR A 774 16.39 11.37 7.12
N ILE A 775 15.35 10.99 7.86
CA ILE A 775 15.12 9.62 8.31
C ILE A 775 13.78 9.17 7.72
N ILE A 776 13.77 8.01 7.10
CA ILE A 776 12.58 7.39 6.49
C ILE A 776 12.32 6.08 7.23
N ASN A 777 11.14 5.95 7.84
CA ASN A 777 10.76 4.74 8.57
C ASN A 777 9.33 4.33 8.21
N SER A 778 9.13 3.02 8.09
CA SER A 778 7.81 2.47 7.84
C SER A 778 6.93 2.52 9.09
N GLU A 779 5.64 2.85 8.90
CA GLU A 779 4.61 2.76 9.94
C GLU A 779 3.90 1.39 9.98
N ASP A 780 4.16 0.58 8.96
CA ASP A 780 3.55 -0.72 8.76
C ASP A 780 4.23 -1.81 9.61
N GLU A 781 3.49 -2.89 9.84
CA GLU A 781 4.01 -4.07 10.56
C GLU A 781 5.02 -4.83 9.70
N THR A 782 4.64 -5.11 8.43
CA THR A 782 5.55 -5.59 7.40
C THR A 782 6.05 -4.40 6.57
N GLU A 783 7.32 -4.05 6.77
CA GLU A 783 7.98 -2.89 6.14
C GLU A 783 8.23 -3.16 4.66
N ALA A 784 8.03 -2.16 3.80
CA ALA A 784 8.50 -2.21 2.42
C ALA A 784 10.04 -2.12 2.35
N TYR A 785 10.62 -2.60 1.27
CA TYR A 785 12.02 -2.30 0.97
C TYR A 785 12.06 -1.01 0.14
N LEU A 786 12.76 0.00 0.65
CA LEU A 786 12.80 1.32 0.02
C LEU A 786 14.05 1.45 -0.84
N GLU A 787 13.90 2.11 -1.99
CA GLU A 787 15.00 2.66 -2.77
C GLU A 787 14.70 4.12 -3.13
N VAL A 788 15.49 5.03 -2.55
CA VAL A 788 15.27 6.48 -2.73
C VAL A 788 16.47 7.14 -3.39
N SER A 789 16.20 8.11 -4.26
CA SER A 789 17.22 9.03 -4.78
C SER A 789 16.68 10.44 -4.94
N GLY A 790 17.46 11.44 -4.56
CA GLY A 790 17.12 12.86 -4.70
C GLY A 790 18.27 13.65 -5.32
N ILE A 791 17.92 14.66 -6.11
CA ILE A 791 18.89 15.62 -6.65
C ILE A 791 18.86 16.86 -5.78
N TYR A 792 20.03 17.33 -5.37
CA TYR A 792 20.11 18.55 -4.57
C TYR A 792 19.69 19.79 -5.34
N ASP A 793 19.02 20.71 -4.63
CA ASP A 793 18.74 22.05 -5.15
C ASP A 793 20.04 22.84 -5.27
N LEU A 794 20.41 23.19 -6.51
CA LEU A 794 21.65 23.85 -6.83
C LEU A 794 21.78 25.22 -6.15
N ASN A 795 20.69 25.98 -6.05
CA ASN A 795 20.70 27.30 -5.42
C ASN A 795 20.97 27.16 -3.92
N LYS A 796 20.34 26.17 -3.27
CA LYS A 796 20.58 25.89 -1.85
C LYS A 796 22.01 25.39 -1.59
N LEU A 797 22.58 24.60 -2.51
CA LEU A 797 23.96 24.12 -2.43
C LEU A 797 24.98 25.27 -2.51
N ILE A 798 24.78 26.21 -3.46
CA ILE A 798 25.64 27.38 -3.63
C ILE A 798 25.61 28.25 -2.37
N THR A 799 24.42 28.58 -1.85
CA THR A 799 24.29 29.37 -0.63
C THR A 799 24.94 28.70 0.59
N ARG A 800 24.83 27.36 0.73
CA ARG A 800 25.51 26.62 1.80
C ARG A 800 27.03 26.75 1.70
N THR A 801 27.59 26.70 0.49
CA THR A 801 29.04 26.77 0.26
C THR A 801 29.57 28.17 0.57
N GLU A 802 28.86 29.22 0.14
CA GLU A 802 29.22 30.62 0.43
C GLU A 802 29.21 30.93 1.94
N VAL A 803 28.25 30.36 2.69
CA VAL A 803 28.21 30.51 4.15
C VAL A 803 29.40 29.80 4.82
N LEU A 804 29.71 28.57 4.41
CA LEU A 804 30.85 27.81 4.95
C LEU A 804 32.19 28.49 4.65
N GLU A 805 32.37 29.09 3.47
CA GLU A 805 33.57 29.85 3.12
C GLU A 805 33.70 31.17 3.89
N SER A 806 32.58 31.74 4.38
CA SER A 806 32.59 32.96 5.20
C SER A 806 32.84 32.71 6.71
N GLU A 807 32.72 31.44 7.15
CA GLU A 807 32.93 31.01 8.54
C GLU A 807 34.35 30.46 8.80
N VAL A 808 35.20 30.37 7.77
CA VAL A 808 36.64 30.01 7.82
C VAL A 808 37.49 31.27 7.67
#